data_AF-A0A6L5FXF1-F1
#
_entry.id   AF-A0A6L5FXF1-F1
#
_cell.length_a   1.000
_cell.length_b   1.000
_cell.length_c   1.000
_cell.angle_alpha   90.00
_cell.angle_beta   90.00
_cell.angle_gamma   90.00
#
_symmetry.space_group_name_H-M   'P 1'
#
loop_
_entity.id
_entity.type
_entity.pdbx_description
1 polymer ?
#
loop_
_entity_poly.entity_id
_entity_poly.type
_entity_poly.pdbx_seq_one_letter_code
_entity_poly.pdbx_strand_id
1 'polypeptide(L)'
;MAKGPVEPELPLEENHGIEDIDLGEEVQYSFLEYAMSVIVSRALPDARDGLKPVNRRILYAALESGLRPDQRFRKCAALVGEVMKTYHPHGDQSIYDALARLAQDFSTRYLLIDGQGNFGSVDGDAPAAMRYCTNGKALLRLANGTIGMDSLAPIDPDSEIDLDLKVLGKDGVPVRATKYFHSGNRPTLKIITTEGYELEGTHNHPVLTLQSLAGVPVLQWRLMEELAPGDRVVMLRGEPQEEGILSEDDYLLANLAGAWVSEGWATDSNVGFANLDQEWFNEVLAAYDRLVGGPRSVNTELLPSGRVLHRLDVHVKEKTHFNRSRLAEVVGSVAAGKWIPSFVWTASPSFKKAFLQAMFEGDGSSSLLGRNTIQISYSTISPQLAKDVQQLLLEFGVVSRQSCSARGETKVYIGNRRDARLFAQRVGFWGRKQEKLLAELATIPNVTRFAMSHDHVPFIAEYIRGDSGARGKDREWLMKHNIDRIERWERDGDEILARIPNDEVRRVVEPLVTGDYYYAKVASVEDAGVQPVYSIRVDTDDHAFITNGFVSHNTECRLSKLSMELLRDIGEETVDFGPNYDGDTTEPLALPARFPNLLVNGSTGIAVGMATNIPPHNLTEVSNAVIEVLRDPTIQQDKKKMLATVMKHVKGPDFPTGALIVGQQGIKDAFTTGRGSIKMRAVCEVEEGPKGNPRIIVSELPYQVNKARLASKIAEMVNKKEIEGIADLRDESSRDGMRLVIDLKKSAVPQVVLNTLYKRTQLQDNFGVNMLALVDGVPRTLNLADVIDEYVKHQVDVIVRRTKFRLRKAEERAHILEGLIIALDHIDEIIELIRNAADTAEARQGLMARYGLSQVQSDHILDMPLKRLTALEQDKIRDEYNALQETIKELRAILADPSKVRSIIADELTELRDKFGDDRRTKIVPDEGEFDIEDLIADEDLVISVSRDGYIKSVPADTYKRQGRGGRGVKGAGLKEGDIVEHLLTTTAHSYLLLFSNTGRVYRIKAHEIPKRDRTARGTAVVNVVPMRPDDKVAAVIDTRDYETNRFLLIATRKGMVKKTLFREYDSSRKEGIIALNLKDGDEVVRVQPTSGKEDVLLLSRLGKAIRFKEDHVRPMGRTATGVIGIRLAEDDAVVACAVISDEKRDLFLVTQFGYGKRTKLGDFPRKGRGGKGVIAAKLTKPRGPIVGAVIVGPDEEFFLISSDGVVIRMKGSSVSRQGRPATGVRVMNLSEGVSVSSVALVIGDERENGQGKLA
;
A
#
# COMPACT_ATOMS: atom_id res chain seq x y z
N MET A 1 57.62 15.62 17.47
CA MET A 1 59.07 15.77 17.17
C MET A 1 59.20 15.97 15.68
N ALA A 2 60.10 16.85 15.21
CA ALA A 2 60.30 17.11 13.79
C ALA A 2 61.42 16.24 13.21
N LYS A 3 61.25 15.78 11.96
CA LYS A 3 62.34 15.44 11.04
C LYS A 3 61.98 15.99 9.65
N GLY A 4 63.00 16.38 8.91
CA GLY A 4 62.91 17.19 7.68
C GLY A 4 62.67 16.40 6.39
N PRO A 5 62.89 17.05 5.23
CA PRO A 5 62.36 16.63 3.93
C PRO A 5 63.24 15.57 3.24
N VAL A 6 62.62 14.85 2.30
CA VAL A 6 63.30 14.05 1.27
C VAL A 6 62.58 14.30 -0.06
N GLU A 7 63.34 14.76 -1.05
CA GLU A 7 62.99 14.76 -2.49
C GLU A 7 64.00 13.83 -3.21
N PRO A 8 63.77 13.44 -4.48
CA PRO A 8 63.67 12.03 -4.81
C PRO A 8 64.91 11.41 -5.46
N GLU A 9 65.06 10.10 -5.30
CA GLU A 9 65.93 9.26 -6.14
C GLU A 9 65.16 8.06 -6.73
N LEU A 10 65.26 7.93 -8.05
CA LEU A 10 64.89 6.81 -8.93
C LEU A 10 65.83 6.92 -10.16
N PRO A 11 66.06 5.87 -10.98
CA PRO A 11 65.70 4.43 -10.86
C PRO A 11 67.00 3.55 -10.85
N LEU A 12 67.07 2.23 -11.05
CA LEU A 12 66.15 1.11 -11.39
C LEU A 12 66.58 -0.13 -10.58
N GLU A 13 65.66 -1.06 -10.29
CA GLU A 13 65.84 -2.49 -10.66
C GLU A 13 64.49 -3.22 -10.65
N GLU A 14 64.20 -3.96 -11.73
CA GLU A 14 62.92 -4.67 -11.90
C GLU A 14 62.90 -5.96 -11.07
N ASN A 15 61.87 -6.13 -10.25
CA ASN A 15 61.55 -7.40 -9.61
C ASN A 15 60.08 -7.72 -9.85
N HIS A 16 59.79 -8.91 -10.40
CA HIS A 16 58.44 -9.29 -10.79
C HIS A 16 57.54 -9.60 -9.58
N GLY A 17 56.92 -8.56 -9.02
CA GLY A 17 55.53 -8.58 -8.57
C GLY A 17 55.10 -9.68 -7.61
N ILE A 18 55.82 -9.86 -6.50
CA ILE A 18 55.26 -10.49 -5.29
C ILE A 18 55.32 -9.43 -4.19
N GLU A 19 54.18 -8.85 -3.86
CA GLU A 19 54.04 -7.93 -2.72
C GLU A 19 53.63 -8.73 -1.47
N ASP A 20 54.34 -8.51 -0.37
CA ASP A 20 54.05 -9.12 0.93
C ASP A 20 52.97 -8.28 1.64
N ILE A 21 51.70 -8.56 1.34
CA ILE A 21 50.53 -7.80 1.84
C ILE A 21 49.91 -8.52 3.04
N ASP A 22 49.56 -7.78 4.10
CA ASP A 22 48.82 -8.35 5.24
C ASP A 22 47.42 -8.81 4.78
N LEU A 23 47.05 -10.04 5.13
CA LEU A 23 45.78 -10.64 4.70
C LEU A 23 44.56 -9.86 5.22
N GLY A 24 44.67 -9.18 6.36
CA GLY A 24 43.62 -8.30 6.88
C GLY A 24 43.49 -7.01 6.08
N GLU A 25 44.61 -6.39 5.71
CA GLU A 25 44.62 -5.20 4.84
C GLU A 25 44.13 -5.54 3.43
N GLU A 26 44.56 -6.65 2.83
CA GLU A 26 44.11 -7.10 1.51
C GLU A 26 42.61 -7.44 1.51
N VAL A 27 42.12 -8.22 2.47
CA VAL A 27 40.68 -8.53 2.56
C VAL A 27 39.85 -7.26 2.78
N GLN A 28 40.35 -6.27 3.52
CA GLN A 28 39.68 -4.98 3.67
C GLN A 28 39.71 -4.17 2.37
N TYR A 29 40.83 -4.14 1.65
CA TYR A 29 40.99 -3.44 0.37
C TYR A 29 40.09 -4.06 -0.71
N SER A 30 40.23 -5.36 -0.97
CA SER A 30 39.38 -6.13 -1.88
C SER A 30 37.88 -6.02 -1.54
N PHE A 31 37.51 -6.00 -0.24
CA PHE A 31 36.12 -5.78 0.15
C PHE A 31 35.64 -4.35 -0.15
N LEU A 32 36.46 -3.33 0.06
CA LEU A 32 36.13 -1.93 -0.25
C LEU A 32 36.04 -1.71 -1.76
N GLU A 33 36.93 -2.30 -2.56
CA GLU A 33 36.89 -2.24 -4.02
C GLU A 33 35.67 -2.98 -4.59
N TYR A 34 35.38 -4.19 -4.08
CA TYR A 34 34.14 -4.90 -4.40
C TYR A 34 32.89 -4.09 -4.00
N ALA A 35 32.86 -3.53 -2.79
CA ALA A 35 31.74 -2.70 -2.34
C ALA A 35 31.55 -1.47 -3.25
N MET A 36 32.62 -0.75 -3.57
CA MET A 36 32.59 0.43 -4.45
C MET A 36 32.15 0.07 -5.87
N SER A 37 32.69 -1.00 -6.47
CA SER A 37 32.26 -1.45 -7.79
C SER A 37 30.78 -1.83 -7.81
N VAL A 38 30.25 -2.52 -6.80
CA VAL A 38 28.81 -2.83 -6.66
C VAL A 38 27.96 -1.57 -6.45
N ILE A 39 28.42 -0.61 -5.64
CA ILE A 39 27.74 0.67 -5.40
C ILE A 39 27.58 1.45 -6.70
N VAL A 40 28.68 1.61 -7.45
CA VAL A 40 28.74 2.42 -8.69
C VAL A 40 28.03 1.72 -9.86
N SER A 41 28.22 0.42 -10.03
CA SER A 41 27.68 -0.31 -11.20
C SER A 41 26.22 -0.76 -11.07
N ARG A 42 25.59 -0.69 -9.88
CA ARG A 42 24.24 -1.24 -9.65
C ARG A 42 23.30 -0.37 -8.81
N ALA A 43 23.77 0.21 -7.71
CA ALA A 43 22.88 0.53 -6.59
C ALA A 43 22.37 1.98 -6.57
N LEU A 44 23.22 2.95 -6.89
CA LEU A 44 22.93 4.38 -6.79
C LEU A 44 22.60 5.02 -8.16
N PRO A 45 21.79 6.09 -8.20
CA PRO A 45 21.60 6.90 -9.40
C PRO A 45 22.81 7.83 -9.65
N ASP A 46 23.06 8.16 -10.90
CA ASP A 46 23.98 9.25 -11.27
C ASP A 46 23.29 10.61 -11.10
N ALA A 47 24.01 11.63 -10.62
CA ALA A 47 23.46 12.97 -10.42
C ALA A 47 23.08 13.69 -11.73
N ARG A 48 23.68 13.30 -12.87
CA ARG A 48 23.50 13.93 -14.18
C ARG A 48 22.15 13.61 -14.83
N ASP A 49 21.76 12.33 -14.83
CA ASP A 49 20.51 11.84 -15.44
C ASP A 49 19.49 11.26 -14.44
N GLY A 50 19.89 11.09 -13.19
CA GLY A 50 19.06 10.52 -12.12
C GLY A 50 18.79 9.03 -12.23
N LEU A 51 19.40 8.32 -13.18
CA LEU A 51 19.14 6.92 -13.44
C LEU A 51 20.20 6.03 -12.79
N LYS A 52 19.75 4.85 -12.34
CA LYS A 52 20.66 3.74 -12.07
C LYS A 52 21.16 3.14 -13.38
N PRO A 53 22.32 2.46 -13.40
CA PRO A 53 22.85 1.80 -14.60
C PRO A 53 21.85 0.87 -15.29
N VAL A 54 21.10 0.03 -14.55
CA VAL A 54 20.08 -0.86 -15.14
C VAL A 54 18.95 -0.08 -15.84
N ASN A 55 18.45 1.02 -15.25
CA ASN A 55 17.42 1.85 -15.86
C ASN A 55 17.93 2.50 -17.16
N ARG A 56 19.18 2.99 -17.15
CA ARG A 56 19.82 3.58 -18.31
C ARG A 56 19.93 2.59 -19.47
N ARG A 57 20.40 1.38 -19.18
CA ARG A 57 20.54 0.27 -20.15
C ARG A 57 19.18 -0.13 -20.75
N ILE A 58 18.12 -0.21 -19.94
CA ILE A 58 16.76 -0.48 -20.42
C ILE A 58 16.29 0.60 -21.41
N LEU A 59 16.44 1.89 -21.09
CA LEU A 59 16.01 2.98 -21.98
C LEU A 59 16.85 3.05 -23.26
N TYR A 60 18.16 2.83 -23.16
CA TYR A 60 19.08 2.85 -24.30
C TYR A 60 18.84 1.68 -25.26
N ALA A 61 18.80 0.44 -24.76
CA ALA A 61 18.50 -0.74 -25.57
C ALA A 61 17.10 -0.68 -26.21
N ALA A 62 16.13 -0.04 -25.55
CA ALA A 62 14.81 0.20 -26.13
C ALA A 62 14.85 1.18 -27.31
N LEU A 63 15.70 2.21 -27.26
CA LEU A 63 15.91 3.15 -28.35
C LEU A 63 16.53 2.46 -29.58
N GLU A 64 17.60 1.68 -29.38
CA GLU A 64 18.28 0.93 -30.44
C GLU A 64 17.39 -0.16 -31.04
N SER A 65 16.58 -0.84 -30.20
CA SER A 65 15.55 -1.79 -30.64
C SER A 65 14.39 -1.14 -31.41
N GLY A 66 14.34 0.20 -31.48
CA GLY A 66 13.30 0.97 -32.16
C GLY A 66 11.97 1.02 -31.41
N LEU A 67 11.93 0.78 -30.10
CA LEU A 67 10.73 0.77 -29.26
C LEU A 67 10.24 2.19 -28.90
N ARG A 68 10.09 3.05 -29.91
CA ARG A 68 9.70 4.45 -29.75
C ARG A 68 8.18 4.60 -29.44
N PRO A 69 7.73 5.74 -28.89
CA PRO A 69 6.33 5.93 -28.48
C PRO A 69 5.30 5.91 -29.62
N ASP A 70 5.75 6.12 -30.85
CA ASP A 70 4.97 6.02 -32.10
C ASP A 70 4.90 4.59 -32.65
N GLN A 71 5.74 3.68 -32.13
CA GLN A 71 5.87 2.31 -32.61
C GLN A 71 4.97 1.34 -31.83
N ARG A 72 4.78 0.14 -32.39
CA ARG A 72 4.05 -0.95 -31.75
C ARG A 72 4.74 -1.38 -30.45
N PHE A 73 3.95 -1.70 -29.42
CA PHE A 73 4.45 -2.39 -28.23
C PHE A 73 5.09 -3.73 -28.62
N ARG A 74 6.10 -4.18 -27.87
CA ARG A 74 6.65 -5.55 -27.98
C ARG A 74 6.65 -6.24 -26.63
N LYS A 75 6.73 -7.58 -26.61
CA LYS A 75 6.87 -8.37 -25.37
C LYS A 75 8.03 -7.86 -24.52
N CYS A 76 7.82 -7.72 -23.22
CA CYS A 76 8.84 -7.23 -22.28
C CYS A 76 10.15 -8.02 -22.38
N ALA A 77 10.08 -9.33 -22.61
CA ALA A 77 11.27 -10.17 -22.73
C ALA A 77 12.09 -9.97 -24.01
N ALA A 78 11.54 -9.34 -25.05
CA ALA A 78 12.37 -8.94 -26.19
C ALA A 78 13.35 -7.84 -25.75
N LEU A 79 12.86 -6.85 -24.99
CA LEU A 79 13.68 -5.78 -24.44
C LEU A 79 14.61 -6.29 -23.32
N VAL A 80 14.10 -7.07 -22.36
CA VAL A 80 14.94 -7.66 -21.31
C VAL A 80 16.02 -8.58 -21.89
N GLY A 81 15.68 -9.36 -22.91
CA GLY A 81 16.63 -10.22 -23.61
C GLY A 81 17.75 -9.45 -24.29
N GLU A 82 17.44 -8.33 -24.95
CA GLU A 82 18.47 -7.47 -25.57
C GLU A 82 19.33 -6.76 -24.50
N VAL A 83 18.73 -6.26 -23.42
CA VAL A 83 19.48 -5.67 -22.29
C VAL A 83 20.41 -6.70 -21.64
N MET A 84 19.94 -7.93 -21.42
CA MET A 84 20.74 -9.01 -20.84
C MET A 84 21.89 -9.44 -21.77
N LYS A 85 21.59 -9.63 -23.06
CA LYS A 85 22.56 -10.04 -24.09
C LYS A 85 23.68 -9.01 -24.28
N THR A 86 23.34 -7.72 -24.24
CA THR A 86 24.22 -6.68 -24.78
C THR A 86 24.78 -5.75 -23.68
N TYR A 87 24.07 -5.58 -22.56
CA TYR A 87 24.40 -4.55 -21.57
C TYR A 87 24.43 -5.01 -20.10
N HIS A 88 23.86 -6.15 -19.73
CA HIS A 88 23.64 -6.48 -18.32
C HIS A 88 24.07 -7.91 -17.92
N PRO A 89 25.13 -8.07 -17.11
CA PRO A 89 25.75 -9.37 -16.79
C PRO A 89 24.99 -10.22 -15.76
N HIS A 90 23.69 -9.96 -15.55
CA HIS A 90 22.90 -10.55 -14.47
C HIS A 90 21.53 -11.01 -14.96
N GLY A 91 20.89 -11.86 -14.16
CA GLY A 91 19.61 -12.47 -14.49
C GLY A 91 18.51 -11.48 -14.89
N ASP A 92 17.78 -11.91 -15.91
CA ASP A 92 16.61 -11.26 -16.49
C ASP A 92 15.61 -10.68 -15.48
N GLN A 93 15.32 -11.38 -14.39
CA GLN A 93 14.41 -10.91 -13.34
C GLN A 93 14.79 -9.52 -12.79
N SER A 94 16.09 -9.24 -12.62
CA SER A 94 16.55 -7.96 -12.08
C SER A 94 16.36 -6.79 -13.05
N ILE A 95 16.44 -7.07 -14.35
CA ILE A 95 16.14 -6.14 -15.44
C ILE A 95 14.62 -5.96 -15.54
N TYR A 96 13.85 -7.05 -15.41
CA TYR A 96 12.40 -6.99 -15.50
C TYR A 96 11.75 -6.24 -14.34
N ASP A 97 12.19 -6.46 -13.10
CA ASP A 97 11.74 -5.70 -11.92
C ASP A 97 12.00 -4.19 -12.08
N ALA A 98 13.13 -3.82 -12.69
CA ALA A 98 13.44 -2.42 -13.00
C ALA A 98 12.52 -1.87 -14.09
N LEU A 99 12.35 -2.60 -15.21
CA LEU A 99 11.46 -2.24 -16.32
C LEU A 99 10.02 -2.05 -15.83
N ALA A 100 9.51 -2.98 -15.01
CA ALA A 100 8.15 -2.93 -14.49
C ALA A 100 7.92 -1.71 -13.61
N ARG A 101 8.85 -1.36 -12.72
CA ARG A 101 8.77 -0.13 -11.91
C ARG A 101 8.71 1.14 -12.76
N LEU A 102 9.41 1.18 -13.90
CA LEU A 102 9.37 2.31 -14.84
C LEU A 102 8.02 2.45 -15.58
N ALA A 103 7.17 1.41 -15.54
CA ALA A 103 5.81 1.35 -16.09
C ALA A 103 4.70 1.47 -15.03
N GLN A 104 5.02 1.39 -13.73
CA GLN A 104 4.05 1.51 -12.63
C GLN A 104 3.73 2.98 -12.31
N ASP A 105 2.49 3.39 -12.53
CA ASP A 105 1.99 4.76 -12.30
C ASP A 105 1.82 5.14 -10.82
N PHE A 106 1.74 4.14 -9.94
CA PHE A 106 1.76 4.29 -8.48
C PHE A 106 3.18 4.26 -7.87
N SER A 107 4.20 3.94 -8.67
CA SER A 107 5.60 3.82 -8.26
C SER A 107 6.44 4.96 -8.83
N THR A 108 6.28 5.25 -10.12
CA THR A 108 7.00 6.30 -10.85
C THR A 108 6.06 7.47 -11.15
N ARG A 109 6.44 8.70 -10.77
CA ARG A 109 5.59 9.90 -10.88
C ARG A 109 5.32 10.32 -12.33
N TYR A 110 6.27 10.07 -13.22
CA TYR A 110 6.19 10.27 -14.67
C TYR A 110 6.80 9.06 -15.39
N LEU A 111 5.94 8.20 -15.94
CA LEU A 111 6.31 6.91 -16.55
C LEU A 111 7.43 7.06 -17.58
N LEU A 112 8.44 6.19 -17.48
CA LEU A 112 9.54 6.12 -18.45
C LEU A 112 9.37 4.94 -19.44
N ILE A 113 8.64 3.91 -19.04
CA ILE A 113 8.16 2.84 -19.92
C ILE A 113 6.64 2.99 -20.06
N ASP A 114 6.16 2.94 -21.30
CA ASP A 114 4.74 2.81 -21.62
C ASP A 114 4.44 1.30 -21.66
N GLY A 115 3.72 0.82 -20.65
CA GLY A 115 3.42 -0.60 -20.44
C GLY A 115 1.98 -0.93 -20.84
N GLN A 116 1.79 -2.05 -21.55
CA GLN A 116 0.49 -2.65 -21.76
C GLN A 116 0.40 -4.03 -21.08
N GLY A 117 -0.59 -4.19 -20.20
CA GLY A 117 -0.79 -5.37 -19.37
C GLY A 117 -0.53 -5.12 -17.90
N ASN A 118 -0.58 -6.18 -17.09
CA ASN A 118 -0.38 -6.08 -15.64
C ASN A 118 1.10 -5.85 -15.28
N PHE A 119 1.45 -4.61 -14.95
CA PHE A 119 2.74 -4.23 -14.36
C PHE A 119 2.72 -4.19 -12.83
N GLY A 120 1.73 -4.85 -12.21
CA GLY A 120 1.46 -4.87 -10.78
C GLY A 120 0.42 -3.83 -10.37
N SER A 121 -0.05 -3.89 -9.13
CA SER A 121 -1.11 -3.02 -8.61
C SER A 121 -0.78 -2.42 -7.24
N VAL A 122 -1.47 -1.33 -6.87
CA VAL A 122 -1.47 -0.76 -5.51
C VAL A 122 -1.97 -1.79 -4.47
N ASP A 123 -2.80 -2.72 -4.92
CA ASP A 123 -3.44 -3.75 -4.10
C ASP A 123 -2.47 -4.90 -3.78
N GLY A 124 -1.37 -5.01 -4.52
CA GLY A 124 -0.23 -5.88 -4.21
C GLY A 124 0.00 -7.00 -5.21
N ASP A 125 -0.71 -6.98 -6.33
CA ASP A 125 -0.45 -7.89 -7.44
C ASP A 125 0.96 -7.64 -7.96
N ALA A 126 1.71 -8.72 -8.18
CA ALA A 126 3.01 -8.64 -8.82
C ALA A 126 2.85 -8.27 -10.31
N PRO A 127 3.85 -7.63 -10.93
CA PRO A 127 3.94 -7.56 -12.37
C PRO A 127 3.89 -8.97 -12.96
N ALA A 128 3.02 -9.21 -13.93
CA ALA A 128 3.08 -10.45 -14.68
C ALA A 128 4.37 -10.44 -15.51
N ALA A 129 5.19 -11.48 -15.41
CA ALA A 129 6.49 -11.57 -16.09
C ALA A 129 6.41 -11.60 -17.64
N MET A 130 7.57 -11.79 -18.25
CA MET A 130 7.92 -11.06 -19.48
C MET A 130 7.82 -11.84 -20.81
N ARG A 131 7.80 -13.18 -20.79
CA ARG A 131 7.67 -14.05 -21.98
C ARG A 131 6.91 -15.31 -21.64
N TYR A 132 5.68 -15.45 -22.07
CA TYR A 132 4.83 -16.56 -21.63
C TYR A 132 4.21 -17.26 -22.81
N CYS A 133 4.58 -18.52 -22.98
CA CYS A 133 4.15 -19.28 -24.13
C CYS A 133 3.88 -20.73 -23.72
N THR A 134 2.72 -21.23 -24.11
CA THR A 134 2.36 -22.66 -24.01
C THR A 134 2.89 -23.41 -25.23
N ASN A 135 2.99 -24.74 -25.15
CA ASN A 135 3.31 -25.53 -26.33
C ASN A 135 2.19 -25.44 -27.40
N GLY A 136 2.50 -25.84 -28.65
CA GLY A 136 1.51 -25.82 -29.74
C GLY A 136 0.23 -26.62 -29.47
N LYS A 137 0.35 -27.72 -28.70
CA LYS A 137 -0.76 -28.63 -28.38
C LYS A 137 -1.69 -28.13 -27.27
N ALA A 138 -1.36 -27.03 -26.60
CA ALA A 138 -2.24 -26.46 -25.59
C ALA A 138 -3.55 -26.01 -26.25
N LEU A 139 -4.66 -26.43 -25.67
CA LEU A 139 -6.01 -26.19 -26.18
C LEU A 139 -6.52 -24.85 -25.64
N LEU A 140 -6.46 -23.83 -26.48
CA LEU A 140 -7.04 -22.51 -26.24
C LEU A 140 -8.57 -22.59 -26.35
N ARG A 141 -9.26 -22.12 -25.31
CA ARG A 141 -10.73 -22.13 -25.27
C ARG A 141 -11.30 -20.89 -25.95
N LEU A 142 -12.06 -21.11 -27.02
CA LEU A 142 -12.78 -20.07 -27.75
C LEU A 142 -14.15 -19.83 -27.11
N ALA A 143 -14.84 -18.76 -27.51
CA ALA A 143 -16.25 -18.58 -27.15
C ALA A 143 -17.11 -19.75 -27.65
N ASN A 144 -16.97 -20.09 -28.93
CA ASN A 144 -17.74 -21.13 -29.63
C ASN A 144 -16.80 -22.22 -30.18
N GLY A 145 -16.03 -22.88 -29.30
CA GLY A 145 -15.13 -23.99 -29.68
C GLY A 145 -13.84 -24.02 -28.85
N THR A 146 -12.90 -24.86 -29.27
CA THR A 146 -11.57 -25.01 -28.67
C THR A 146 -10.58 -25.35 -29.79
N ILE A 147 -9.36 -24.81 -29.74
CA ILE A 147 -8.37 -24.98 -30.80
C ILE A 147 -6.96 -25.14 -30.23
N GLY A 148 -6.11 -25.94 -30.87
CA GLY A 148 -4.69 -26.02 -30.53
C GLY A 148 -4.00 -24.68 -30.79
N MET A 149 -3.09 -24.28 -29.91
CA MET A 149 -2.34 -23.03 -30.03
C MET A 149 -1.49 -22.96 -31.31
N ASP A 150 -1.01 -24.09 -31.85
CA ASP A 150 -0.33 -24.16 -33.15
C ASP A 150 -1.27 -24.06 -34.37
N SER A 151 -2.56 -24.28 -34.15
CA SER A 151 -3.57 -24.45 -35.21
C SER A 151 -4.42 -23.19 -35.43
N LEU A 152 -4.14 -22.10 -34.70
CA LEU A 152 -4.86 -20.83 -34.76
C LEU A 152 -4.78 -20.15 -36.13
N ALA A 153 -3.57 -20.08 -36.69
CA ALA A 153 -3.28 -19.52 -38.01
C ALA A 153 -1.86 -19.94 -38.44
N PRO A 154 -1.53 -19.95 -39.74
CA PRO A 154 -0.14 -20.07 -40.20
C PRO A 154 0.70 -18.88 -39.73
N ILE A 155 1.84 -19.16 -39.10
CA ILE A 155 2.75 -18.15 -38.55
C ILE A 155 4.19 -18.67 -38.57
N ASP A 156 5.16 -17.80 -38.87
CA ASP A 156 6.58 -18.16 -38.88
C ASP A 156 7.17 -18.16 -37.46
N PRO A 157 8.20 -18.98 -37.15
CA PRO A 157 8.89 -18.93 -35.87
C PRO A 157 9.49 -17.56 -35.54
N ASP A 158 9.38 -17.16 -34.28
CA ASP A 158 9.80 -15.85 -33.75
C ASP A 158 9.11 -14.63 -34.44
N SER A 159 7.83 -14.80 -34.81
CA SER A 159 7.00 -13.75 -35.41
C SER A 159 5.64 -13.51 -34.69
N GLU A 160 4.92 -12.47 -35.10
CA GLU A 160 3.57 -12.12 -34.67
C GLU A 160 2.66 -11.79 -35.86
N ILE A 161 1.37 -12.07 -35.73
CA ILE A 161 0.33 -11.60 -36.67
C ILE A 161 -0.87 -11.01 -35.93
N ASP A 162 -1.65 -10.21 -36.64
CA ASP A 162 -2.95 -9.72 -36.15
C ASP A 162 -3.95 -10.88 -36.10
N LEU A 163 -4.75 -10.93 -35.02
CA LEU A 163 -5.77 -11.94 -34.79
C LEU A 163 -7.11 -11.23 -34.52
N ASP A 164 -8.23 -11.86 -34.86
CA ASP A 164 -9.56 -11.39 -34.41
C ASP A 164 -10.45 -12.59 -34.07
N LEU A 165 -10.25 -13.14 -32.87
CA LEU A 165 -11.00 -14.28 -32.36
C LEU A 165 -11.58 -13.97 -30.98
N LYS A 166 -12.74 -14.54 -30.67
CA LYS A 166 -13.30 -14.51 -29.30
C LYS A 166 -12.79 -15.71 -28.52
N VAL A 167 -12.04 -15.46 -27.45
CA VAL A 167 -11.50 -16.47 -26.52
C VAL A 167 -12.14 -16.33 -25.15
N LEU A 168 -12.06 -17.33 -24.28
CA LEU A 168 -12.52 -17.16 -22.89
C LEU A 168 -11.44 -16.51 -22.03
N GLY A 169 -11.82 -15.45 -21.31
CA GLY A 169 -11.01 -14.85 -20.24
C GLY A 169 -11.07 -15.65 -18.93
N LYS A 170 -10.40 -15.16 -17.87
CA LYS A 170 -10.26 -15.93 -16.61
C LYS A 170 -11.57 -16.39 -16.00
N ASP A 171 -12.59 -15.53 -15.97
CA ASP A 171 -13.91 -15.81 -15.38
C ASP A 171 -14.88 -16.46 -16.39
N GLY A 172 -14.37 -17.04 -17.50
CA GLY A 172 -15.18 -17.69 -18.53
C GLY A 172 -15.99 -16.76 -19.44
N VAL A 173 -15.83 -15.44 -19.31
CA VAL A 173 -16.45 -14.45 -20.19
C VAL A 173 -15.71 -14.38 -21.54
N PRO A 174 -16.40 -14.35 -22.69
CA PRO A 174 -15.77 -14.12 -24.00
C PRO A 174 -15.09 -12.75 -24.13
N VAL A 175 -13.83 -12.75 -24.54
CA VAL A 175 -12.96 -11.58 -24.73
C VAL A 175 -12.31 -11.61 -26.12
N ARG A 176 -11.91 -10.46 -26.66
CA ARG A 176 -11.30 -10.37 -27.99
C ARG A 176 -9.79 -10.66 -27.91
N ALA A 177 -9.31 -11.60 -28.70
CA ALA A 177 -7.89 -11.83 -28.95
C ALA A 177 -7.45 -11.04 -30.19
N THR A 178 -6.44 -10.17 -30.03
CA THR A 178 -5.98 -9.19 -31.06
C THR A 178 -4.63 -9.51 -31.69
N LYS A 179 -3.83 -10.39 -31.08
CA LYS A 179 -2.55 -10.87 -31.64
C LYS A 179 -2.36 -12.36 -31.40
N TYR A 180 -1.60 -12.98 -32.29
CA TYR A 180 -1.08 -14.33 -32.17
C TYR A 180 0.45 -14.30 -32.35
N PHE A 181 1.16 -15.03 -31.50
CA PHE A 181 2.62 -15.05 -31.42
C PHE A 181 3.14 -16.49 -31.51
N HIS A 182 4.17 -16.71 -32.32
CA HIS A 182 4.98 -17.93 -32.27
C HIS A 182 6.39 -17.55 -31.82
N SER A 183 6.75 -17.87 -30.58
CA SER A 183 8.03 -17.46 -29.97
C SER A 183 9.19 -18.43 -30.22
N GLY A 184 9.14 -19.18 -31.31
CA GLY A 184 10.15 -20.17 -31.69
C GLY A 184 10.25 -21.34 -30.69
N ASN A 185 11.42 -21.98 -30.66
CA ASN A 185 11.70 -23.13 -29.79
C ASN A 185 12.29 -22.70 -28.44
N ARG A 186 11.69 -23.14 -27.32
CA ARG A 186 12.09 -22.76 -25.95
C ARG A 186 12.05 -23.96 -24.99
N PRO A 187 12.89 -24.01 -23.93
CA PRO A 187 12.75 -24.99 -22.84
C PRO A 187 11.43 -24.83 -22.08
N THR A 188 10.75 -25.94 -21.82
CA THR A 188 9.41 -26.00 -21.24
C THR A 188 9.34 -26.91 -20.02
N LEU A 189 8.41 -26.59 -19.12
CA LEU A 189 7.98 -27.45 -18.02
C LEU A 189 6.60 -28.01 -18.34
N LYS A 190 6.26 -29.13 -17.71
CA LYS A 190 4.93 -29.74 -17.70
C LYS A 190 4.42 -29.84 -16.26
N ILE A 191 3.30 -29.18 -15.96
CA ILE A 191 2.57 -29.37 -14.71
C ILE A 191 1.59 -30.51 -14.92
N ILE A 192 1.53 -31.45 -13.96
CA ILE A 192 0.50 -32.51 -13.92
C ILE A 192 -0.26 -32.41 -12.60
N THR A 193 -1.59 -32.44 -12.66
CA THR A 193 -2.48 -32.40 -11.49
C THR A 193 -2.81 -33.80 -10.96
N THR A 194 -3.30 -33.89 -9.71
CA THR A 194 -3.71 -35.17 -9.09
C THR A 194 -4.83 -35.92 -9.82
N GLU A 195 -5.57 -35.23 -10.68
CA GLU A 195 -6.66 -35.79 -11.49
C GLU A 195 -6.16 -36.31 -12.85
N GLY A 196 -5.00 -35.83 -13.33
CA GLY A 196 -4.41 -36.17 -14.63
C GLY A 196 -4.41 -35.06 -15.67
N TYR A 197 -5.00 -33.88 -15.38
CA TYR A 197 -4.89 -32.71 -16.27
C TYR A 197 -3.46 -32.18 -16.31
N GLU A 198 -3.01 -31.74 -17.47
CA GLU A 198 -1.65 -31.25 -17.71
C GLU A 198 -1.61 -29.92 -18.49
N LEU A 199 -0.60 -29.10 -18.22
CA LEU A 199 -0.24 -27.91 -19.00
C LEU A 199 1.27 -27.92 -19.28
N GLU A 200 1.67 -27.60 -20.50
CA GLU A 200 3.06 -27.52 -20.92
C GLU A 200 3.36 -26.11 -21.47
N GLY A 201 4.41 -25.47 -20.97
CA GLY A 201 4.76 -24.08 -21.29
C GLY A 201 6.15 -23.69 -20.79
N THR A 202 6.59 -22.47 -21.10
CA THR A 202 7.92 -21.99 -20.68
C THR A 202 8.06 -21.94 -19.15
N HIS A 203 9.28 -22.04 -18.64
CA HIS A 203 9.59 -22.06 -17.19
C HIS A 203 8.91 -20.92 -16.42
N ASN A 204 8.95 -19.73 -17.01
CA ASN A 204 8.34 -18.54 -16.46
C ASN A 204 6.81 -18.43 -16.70
N HIS A 205 6.17 -19.26 -17.54
CA HIS A 205 4.74 -19.11 -17.88
C HIS A 205 3.85 -19.04 -16.62
N PRO A 206 2.92 -18.07 -16.50
CA PRO A 206 2.18 -17.87 -15.27
C PRO A 206 0.94 -18.76 -15.30
N VAL A 207 0.66 -19.36 -14.16
CA VAL A 207 -0.64 -19.97 -13.91
C VAL A 207 -1.26 -19.36 -12.67
N LEU A 208 -2.57 -19.17 -12.71
CA LEU A 208 -3.30 -18.67 -11.55
C LEU A 208 -3.33 -19.77 -10.47
N THR A 209 -2.96 -19.42 -9.24
CA THR A 209 -2.99 -20.31 -8.09
C THR A 209 -3.89 -19.76 -6.98
N LEU A 210 -4.37 -20.62 -6.09
CA LEU A 210 -4.98 -20.20 -4.83
C LEU A 210 -3.96 -20.40 -3.70
N GLN A 211 -3.67 -19.33 -2.95
CA GLN A 211 -2.73 -19.33 -1.83
C GLN A 211 -3.40 -18.86 -0.54
N SER A 212 -2.78 -19.14 0.60
CA SER A 212 -3.18 -18.59 1.90
C SER A 212 -2.17 -17.54 2.35
N LEU A 213 -2.53 -16.26 2.22
CA LEU A 213 -1.69 -15.13 2.64
C LEU A 213 -2.19 -14.63 3.99
N ALA A 214 -1.40 -14.87 5.05
CA ALA A 214 -1.77 -14.56 6.44
C ALA A 214 -3.13 -15.16 6.89
N GLY A 215 -3.53 -16.30 6.32
CA GLY A 215 -4.81 -16.96 6.58
C GLY A 215 -5.96 -16.55 5.65
N VAL A 216 -5.74 -15.60 4.74
CA VAL A 216 -6.72 -15.17 3.72
C VAL A 216 -6.52 -15.98 2.44
N PRO A 217 -7.55 -16.61 1.86
CA PRO A 217 -7.49 -17.25 0.56
C PRO A 217 -7.43 -16.18 -0.54
N VAL A 218 -6.35 -16.16 -1.32
CA VAL A 218 -6.13 -15.16 -2.38
C VAL A 218 -5.72 -15.85 -3.67
N LEU A 219 -6.27 -15.40 -4.79
CA LEU A 219 -5.84 -15.78 -6.13
C LEU A 219 -4.53 -15.07 -6.46
N GLN A 220 -3.48 -15.82 -6.76
CA GLN A 220 -2.14 -15.29 -6.99
C GLN A 220 -1.50 -15.97 -8.21
N TRP A 221 -0.99 -15.17 -9.14
CA TRP A 221 -0.17 -15.64 -10.26
C TRP A 221 1.19 -16.16 -9.76
N ARG A 222 1.59 -17.33 -10.24
CA ARG A 222 2.93 -17.93 -10.00
C ARG A 222 3.47 -18.53 -11.29
N LEU A 223 4.79 -18.53 -11.44
CA LEU A 223 5.48 -19.06 -12.63
C LEU A 223 5.51 -20.61 -12.58
N MET A 224 5.53 -21.30 -13.73
CA MET A 224 5.61 -22.78 -13.75
C MET A 224 6.81 -23.32 -12.96
N GLU A 225 7.96 -22.64 -13.00
CA GLU A 225 9.19 -23.01 -12.29
C GLU A 225 9.13 -22.79 -10.77
N GLU A 226 8.23 -21.93 -10.28
CA GLU A 226 8.02 -21.73 -8.85
C GLU A 226 7.17 -22.84 -8.22
N LEU A 227 6.43 -23.61 -9.03
CA LEU A 227 5.43 -24.56 -8.52
C LEU A 227 6.04 -25.86 -8.00
N ALA A 228 5.44 -26.35 -6.92
CA ALA A 228 5.82 -27.60 -6.29
C ALA A 228 4.63 -28.56 -6.15
N PRO A 229 4.87 -29.89 -6.08
CA PRO A 229 3.86 -30.87 -5.69
C PRO A 229 3.17 -30.49 -4.38
N GLY A 230 1.87 -30.21 -4.42
CA GLY A 230 1.14 -29.63 -3.29
C GLY A 230 0.39 -28.34 -3.61
N ASP A 231 0.93 -27.52 -4.51
CA ASP A 231 0.35 -26.24 -4.90
C ASP A 231 -1.05 -26.38 -5.52
N ARG A 232 -1.83 -25.30 -5.49
CA ARG A 232 -3.23 -25.27 -5.93
C ARG A 232 -3.38 -24.39 -7.15
N VAL A 233 -3.35 -25.01 -8.33
CA VAL A 233 -3.59 -24.34 -9.62
C VAL A 233 -5.09 -24.20 -9.88
N VAL A 234 -5.48 -23.10 -10.52
CA VAL A 234 -6.87 -22.76 -10.80
C VAL A 234 -7.21 -23.15 -12.23
N MET A 235 -8.27 -23.95 -12.39
CA MET A 235 -8.78 -24.38 -13.68
C MET A 235 -10.24 -23.91 -13.87
N LEU A 236 -10.55 -23.35 -15.02
CA LEU A 236 -11.93 -22.99 -15.41
C LEU A 236 -12.70 -24.24 -15.86
N ARG A 237 -13.89 -24.39 -15.27
CA ARG A 237 -14.85 -25.48 -15.48
C ARG A 237 -16.31 -24.98 -15.43
N GLY A 238 -16.53 -23.69 -15.68
CA GLY A 238 -17.86 -23.11 -15.80
C GLY A 238 -18.69 -23.77 -16.91
N GLU A 239 -20.01 -23.61 -16.84
CA GLU A 239 -20.92 -24.13 -17.86
C GLU A 239 -20.70 -23.41 -19.19
N PRO A 240 -20.58 -24.11 -20.34
CA PRO A 240 -20.44 -23.45 -21.62
C PRO A 240 -21.76 -22.74 -21.97
N GLN A 241 -21.67 -21.50 -22.45
CA GLN A 241 -22.85 -20.77 -22.91
C GLN A 241 -23.35 -21.42 -24.22
N GLU A 242 -24.56 -21.99 -24.20
CA GLU A 242 -25.18 -22.60 -25.40
C GLU A 242 -25.75 -21.51 -26.32
N GLU A 243 -25.13 -21.31 -27.49
CA GLU A 243 -25.70 -20.53 -28.60
C GLU A 243 -26.28 -21.45 -29.69
N GLY A 244 -27.61 -21.44 -29.83
CA GLY A 244 -28.32 -21.99 -30.98
C GLY A 244 -28.74 -23.46 -30.90
N ILE A 245 -29.69 -23.83 -31.76
CA ILE A 245 -30.16 -25.21 -31.94
C ILE A 245 -29.20 -25.92 -32.90
N LEU A 246 -28.70 -27.09 -32.50
CA LEU A 246 -27.84 -27.92 -33.37
C LEU A 246 -28.64 -28.38 -34.60
N SER A 247 -28.05 -28.30 -35.79
CA SER A 247 -28.72 -28.78 -37.00
C SER A 247 -28.91 -30.31 -36.95
N GLU A 248 -29.91 -30.84 -37.65
CA GLU A 248 -30.18 -32.29 -37.67
C GLU A 248 -28.97 -33.06 -38.22
N ASP A 249 -28.33 -32.54 -39.28
CA ASP A 249 -27.14 -33.17 -39.88
C ASP A 249 -25.91 -33.07 -38.97
N ASP A 250 -25.73 -31.96 -38.23
CA ASP A 250 -24.66 -31.84 -37.23
C ASP A 250 -24.90 -32.75 -36.01
N TYR A 251 -26.15 -32.93 -35.57
CA TYR A 251 -26.51 -33.88 -34.51
C TYR A 251 -26.21 -35.33 -34.93
N LEU A 252 -26.65 -35.71 -36.13
CA LEU A 252 -26.35 -37.03 -36.71
C LEU A 252 -24.84 -37.22 -36.89
N LEU A 253 -24.09 -36.18 -37.27
CA LEU A 253 -22.64 -36.26 -37.43
C LEU A 253 -21.93 -36.42 -36.08
N ALA A 254 -22.36 -35.69 -35.05
CA ALA A 254 -21.83 -35.81 -33.71
C ALA A 254 -22.05 -37.22 -33.15
N ASN A 255 -23.26 -37.77 -33.30
CA ASN A 255 -23.59 -39.14 -32.91
C ASN A 255 -22.75 -40.17 -33.67
N LEU A 256 -22.68 -40.05 -35.00
CA LEU A 256 -21.95 -40.97 -35.88
C LEU A 256 -20.44 -40.94 -35.59
N ALA A 257 -19.86 -39.75 -35.36
CA ALA A 257 -18.47 -39.59 -34.97
C ALA A 257 -18.20 -40.18 -33.58
N GLY A 258 -19.07 -39.94 -32.60
CA GLY A 258 -18.91 -40.48 -31.24
C GLY A 258 -18.98 -42.00 -31.20
N ALA A 259 -19.90 -42.60 -31.97
CA ALA A 259 -20.01 -44.05 -32.16
C ALA A 259 -18.77 -44.64 -32.87
N TRP A 260 -18.16 -43.92 -33.82
CA TRP A 260 -16.95 -44.38 -34.50
C TRP A 260 -15.70 -44.30 -33.61
N VAL A 261 -15.58 -43.25 -32.80
CA VAL A 261 -14.44 -43.08 -31.88
C VAL A 261 -14.53 -44.05 -30.71
N SER A 262 -15.72 -44.43 -30.23
CA SER A 262 -15.87 -45.51 -29.25
C SER A 262 -15.65 -46.90 -29.86
N GLU A 263 -16.70 -47.53 -30.39
CA GLU A 263 -16.69 -48.95 -30.80
C GLU A 263 -16.37 -49.18 -32.29
N GLY A 264 -16.38 -48.12 -33.12
CA GLY A 264 -16.05 -48.22 -34.54
C GLY A 264 -14.57 -48.49 -34.83
N TRP A 265 -14.30 -48.96 -36.06
CA TRP A 265 -12.95 -49.08 -36.62
C TRP A 265 -12.90 -48.49 -38.02
N ALA A 266 -11.75 -47.95 -38.40
CA ALA A 266 -11.51 -47.35 -39.71
C ALA A 266 -10.08 -47.62 -40.16
N THR A 267 -9.77 -48.85 -40.58
CA THR A 267 -8.47 -49.18 -41.17
C THR A 267 -8.40 -48.74 -42.63
N ASP A 268 -7.22 -48.81 -43.26
CA ASP A 268 -7.07 -48.52 -44.69
C ASP A 268 -7.91 -49.46 -45.58
N SER A 269 -8.24 -50.66 -45.09
CA SER A 269 -8.92 -51.72 -45.84
C SER A 269 -10.39 -51.95 -45.48
N ASN A 270 -10.83 -51.66 -44.25
CA ASN A 270 -12.22 -51.85 -43.83
C ASN A 270 -12.65 -50.75 -42.86
N VAL A 271 -13.91 -50.33 -42.98
CA VAL A 271 -14.57 -49.49 -42.00
C VAL A 271 -15.77 -50.24 -41.45
N GLY A 272 -16.03 -50.10 -40.16
CA GLY A 272 -17.21 -50.69 -39.58
C GLY A 272 -17.48 -50.23 -38.16
N PHE A 273 -18.65 -50.65 -37.69
CA PHE A 273 -19.17 -50.36 -36.36
C PHE A 273 -19.97 -51.58 -35.90
N ALA A 274 -19.90 -51.91 -34.62
CA ALA A 274 -20.70 -53.00 -34.07
C ALA A 274 -21.13 -52.68 -32.63
N ASN A 275 -22.39 -52.97 -32.31
CA ASN A 275 -22.95 -52.72 -30.98
C ASN A 275 -23.98 -53.81 -30.61
N LEU A 276 -24.23 -54.00 -29.31
CA LEU A 276 -25.13 -55.00 -28.74
C LEU A 276 -26.57 -54.52 -28.58
N ASP A 277 -26.80 -53.21 -28.61
CA ASP A 277 -28.11 -52.57 -28.57
C ASP A 277 -28.58 -52.29 -30.00
N GLN A 278 -29.68 -52.94 -30.39
CA GLN A 278 -30.25 -52.82 -31.73
C GLN A 278 -30.80 -51.41 -32.00
N GLU A 279 -31.34 -50.72 -30.98
CA GLU A 279 -31.93 -49.39 -31.17
C GLU A 279 -30.81 -48.37 -31.47
N TRP A 280 -29.76 -48.36 -30.66
CA TRP A 280 -28.58 -47.52 -30.90
C TRP A 280 -27.87 -47.86 -32.21
N PHE A 281 -27.74 -49.14 -32.55
CA PHE A 281 -27.17 -49.55 -33.84
C PHE A 281 -27.99 -49.01 -35.02
N ASN A 282 -29.32 -49.02 -34.94
CA ASN A 282 -30.18 -48.49 -36.01
C ASN A 282 -30.06 -46.96 -36.14
N GLU A 283 -29.93 -46.22 -35.04
CA GLU A 283 -29.69 -44.77 -35.06
C GLU A 283 -28.34 -44.43 -35.75
N VAL A 284 -27.26 -45.12 -35.36
CA VAL A 284 -25.94 -44.95 -35.99
C VAL A 284 -25.97 -45.33 -37.48
N LEU A 285 -26.74 -46.37 -37.84
CA LEU A 285 -26.91 -46.80 -39.23
C LEU A 285 -27.68 -45.76 -40.07
N ALA A 286 -28.74 -45.17 -39.51
CA ALA A 286 -29.51 -44.11 -40.16
C ALA A 286 -28.68 -42.83 -40.35
N ALA A 287 -27.87 -42.46 -39.35
CA ALA A 287 -26.90 -41.37 -39.46
C ALA A 287 -25.86 -41.64 -40.55
N TYR A 288 -25.33 -42.87 -40.63
CA TYR A 288 -24.41 -43.29 -41.69
C TYR A 288 -25.06 -43.16 -43.08
N ASP A 289 -26.28 -43.70 -43.26
CA ASP A 289 -26.99 -43.67 -44.55
C ASP A 289 -27.26 -42.25 -45.06
N ARG A 290 -27.59 -41.32 -44.14
CA ARG A 290 -27.88 -39.94 -44.47
C ARG A 290 -26.63 -39.10 -44.75
N LEU A 291 -25.57 -39.26 -43.96
CA LEU A 291 -24.40 -38.37 -44.00
C LEU A 291 -23.22 -38.89 -44.83
N VAL A 292 -23.08 -40.21 -44.95
CA VAL A 292 -22.00 -40.87 -45.70
C VAL A 292 -22.58 -41.57 -46.93
N GLY A 293 -23.58 -42.41 -46.70
CA GLY A 293 -24.21 -43.24 -47.72
C GLY A 293 -23.24 -44.20 -48.41
N GLY A 294 -23.62 -44.63 -49.61
CA GLY A 294 -22.87 -45.60 -50.41
C GLY A 294 -23.13 -47.06 -50.02
N PRO A 295 -22.49 -48.03 -50.71
CA PRO A 295 -22.67 -49.44 -50.42
C PRO A 295 -22.15 -49.82 -49.03
N ARG A 296 -22.91 -50.66 -48.33
CA ARG A 296 -22.59 -51.20 -47.01
C ARG A 296 -23.23 -52.57 -46.80
N SER A 297 -22.67 -53.37 -45.91
CA SER A 297 -23.27 -54.61 -45.44
C SER A 297 -23.66 -54.51 -43.96
N VAL A 298 -24.77 -55.15 -43.59
CA VAL A 298 -25.23 -55.22 -42.19
C VAL A 298 -25.55 -56.67 -41.85
N ASN A 299 -24.93 -57.16 -40.79
CA ASN A 299 -24.97 -58.56 -40.36
C ASN A 299 -25.22 -58.65 -38.86
N THR A 300 -25.66 -59.82 -38.39
CA THR A 300 -25.82 -60.11 -36.96
C THR A 300 -25.04 -61.36 -36.56
N GLU A 301 -24.30 -61.29 -35.46
CA GLU A 301 -23.50 -62.38 -34.92
C GLU A 301 -24.01 -62.78 -33.52
N LEU A 302 -24.28 -64.07 -33.28
CA LEU A 302 -24.65 -64.55 -31.95
C LEU A 302 -23.38 -64.84 -31.13
N LEU A 303 -23.10 -64.01 -30.14
CA LEU A 303 -21.92 -64.15 -29.29
C LEU A 303 -22.04 -65.36 -28.35
N PRO A 304 -20.92 -65.94 -27.87
CA PRO A 304 -20.92 -67.01 -26.86
C PRO A 304 -21.66 -66.67 -25.55
N SER A 305 -21.92 -65.39 -25.28
CA SER A 305 -22.74 -64.92 -24.16
C SER A 305 -24.27 -65.00 -24.39
N GLY A 306 -24.72 -65.53 -25.54
CA GLY A 306 -26.13 -65.57 -25.93
C GLY A 306 -26.72 -64.22 -26.36
N ARG A 307 -25.89 -63.18 -26.48
CA ARG A 307 -26.28 -61.84 -26.95
C ARG A 307 -26.02 -61.71 -28.45
N VAL A 308 -26.91 -61.00 -29.15
CA VAL A 308 -26.73 -60.66 -30.57
C VAL A 308 -25.88 -59.40 -30.68
N LEU A 309 -24.87 -59.45 -31.55
CA LEU A 309 -24.07 -58.29 -31.96
C LEU A 309 -24.53 -57.86 -33.35
N HIS A 310 -24.91 -56.60 -33.49
CA HIS A 310 -25.26 -56.00 -34.77
C HIS A 310 -23.99 -55.36 -35.36
N ARG A 311 -23.67 -55.63 -36.62
CA ARG A 311 -22.44 -55.18 -37.28
C ARG A 311 -22.74 -54.50 -38.61
N LEU A 312 -22.08 -53.36 -38.83
CA LEU A 312 -21.98 -52.59 -40.06
C LEU A 312 -20.55 -52.76 -40.62
N ASP A 313 -20.41 -53.18 -41.87
CA ASP A 313 -19.13 -53.35 -42.57
C ASP A 313 -19.16 -52.66 -43.95
N VAL A 314 -18.10 -51.91 -44.26
CA VAL A 314 -17.92 -51.10 -45.48
C VAL A 314 -16.55 -51.42 -46.09
N HIS A 315 -16.55 -52.18 -47.19
CA HIS A 315 -15.35 -52.80 -47.75
C HIS A 315 -14.51 -51.88 -48.67
N VAL A 316 -13.23 -52.23 -48.84
CA VAL A 316 -12.15 -51.49 -49.56
C VAL A 316 -12.62 -50.70 -50.80
N LYS A 317 -13.40 -51.32 -51.70
CA LYS A 317 -13.76 -50.75 -53.00
C LYS A 317 -14.82 -49.64 -52.92
N GLU A 318 -15.47 -49.48 -51.76
CA GLU A 318 -16.70 -48.69 -51.59
C GLU A 318 -16.52 -47.55 -50.57
N LYS A 319 -15.37 -47.50 -49.88
CA LYS A 319 -14.98 -46.48 -48.87
C LYS A 319 -14.83 -45.03 -49.41
N THR A 320 -14.99 -44.81 -50.72
CA THR A 320 -14.89 -43.46 -51.33
C THR A 320 -15.86 -42.45 -50.74
N HIS A 321 -17.02 -42.90 -50.24
CA HIS A 321 -17.99 -42.09 -49.52
C HIS A 321 -17.48 -41.69 -48.13
N PHE A 322 -17.02 -42.65 -47.32
CA PHE A 322 -16.46 -42.40 -45.99
C PHE A 322 -15.26 -41.44 -46.03
N ASN A 323 -14.34 -41.64 -46.99
CA ASN A 323 -13.16 -40.79 -47.19
C ASN A 323 -13.48 -39.36 -47.68
N ARG A 324 -14.72 -39.10 -48.15
CA ARG A 324 -15.21 -37.76 -48.51
C ARG A 324 -16.02 -37.10 -47.39
N SER A 325 -16.41 -37.86 -46.36
CA SER A 325 -17.09 -37.34 -45.19
C SER A 325 -16.12 -36.72 -44.19
N ARG A 326 -16.62 -35.95 -43.21
CA ARG A 326 -15.81 -35.43 -42.10
C ARG A 326 -15.18 -36.53 -41.22
N LEU A 327 -15.66 -37.77 -41.32
CA LEU A 327 -15.07 -38.92 -40.61
C LEU A 327 -13.74 -39.42 -41.22
N ALA A 328 -13.27 -38.83 -42.32
CA ALA A 328 -11.96 -39.14 -42.88
C ALA A 328 -10.82 -38.97 -41.85
N GLU A 329 -10.96 -38.07 -40.88
CA GLU A 329 -9.97 -37.86 -39.79
C GLU A 329 -9.73 -39.10 -38.92
N VAL A 330 -10.71 -40.01 -38.74
CA VAL A 330 -10.51 -41.22 -37.91
C VAL A 330 -9.90 -42.40 -38.69
N VAL A 331 -9.64 -42.26 -39.98
CA VAL A 331 -9.03 -43.32 -40.81
C VAL A 331 -7.57 -43.56 -40.41
N GLY A 332 -7.17 -44.82 -40.32
CA GLY A 332 -5.84 -45.25 -39.90
C GLY A 332 -5.70 -45.39 -38.39
N SER A 333 -6.67 -44.91 -37.60
CA SER A 333 -6.64 -45.05 -36.14
C SER A 333 -6.93 -46.50 -35.70
N VAL A 334 -5.91 -47.16 -35.15
CA VAL A 334 -6.09 -48.38 -34.36
C VAL A 334 -6.54 -48.01 -32.94
N ALA A 335 -7.15 -48.94 -32.20
CA ALA A 335 -7.73 -48.65 -30.88
C ALA A 335 -6.76 -47.99 -29.87
N ALA A 336 -5.45 -48.32 -29.92
CA ALA A 336 -4.41 -47.72 -29.07
C ALA A 336 -3.96 -46.31 -29.51
N GLY A 337 -4.37 -45.89 -30.72
CA GLY A 337 -4.01 -44.60 -31.34
C GLY A 337 -5.24 -43.83 -31.80
N LYS A 338 -6.39 -43.97 -31.12
CA LYS A 338 -7.56 -43.09 -31.31
C LYS A 338 -7.39 -41.75 -30.58
N TRP A 339 -8.06 -40.70 -31.05
CA TRP A 339 -8.13 -39.36 -30.44
C TRP A 339 -9.51 -38.73 -30.76
N ILE A 340 -9.86 -37.61 -30.14
CA ILE A 340 -11.06 -36.82 -30.50
C ILE A 340 -10.74 -35.98 -31.75
N PRO A 341 -11.48 -36.12 -32.88
CA PRO A 341 -11.20 -35.40 -34.12
C PRO A 341 -11.20 -33.87 -33.99
N SER A 342 -10.44 -33.19 -34.84
CA SER A 342 -10.24 -31.74 -34.77
C SER A 342 -11.53 -30.95 -35.05
N PHE A 343 -12.40 -31.46 -35.92
CA PHE A 343 -13.73 -30.88 -36.16
C PHE A 343 -14.64 -30.93 -34.92
N VAL A 344 -14.40 -31.84 -33.96
CA VAL A 344 -15.17 -31.90 -32.69
C VAL A 344 -14.70 -30.82 -31.72
N TRP A 345 -13.39 -30.61 -31.62
CA TRP A 345 -12.80 -29.56 -30.77
C TRP A 345 -13.26 -28.16 -31.19
N THR A 346 -13.30 -27.91 -32.50
CA THR A 346 -13.71 -26.61 -33.08
C THR A 346 -15.23 -26.43 -33.17
N ALA A 347 -16.03 -27.47 -32.92
CA ALA A 347 -17.49 -27.38 -32.96
C ALA A 347 -18.10 -26.72 -31.72
N SER A 348 -19.40 -26.39 -31.82
CA SER A 348 -20.18 -25.78 -30.75
C SER A 348 -20.32 -26.70 -29.51
N PRO A 349 -20.61 -26.14 -28.32
CA PRO A 349 -20.88 -26.94 -27.13
C PRO A 349 -21.96 -28.01 -27.33
N SER A 350 -23.04 -27.69 -28.06
CA SER A 350 -24.13 -28.62 -28.35
C SER A 350 -23.67 -29.81 -29.22
N PHE A 351 -22.73 -29.60 -30.16
CA PHE A 351 -22.13 -30.67 -30.95
C PHE A 351 -21.26 -31.58 -30.07
N LYS A 352 -20.36 -30.97 -29.27
CA LYS A 352 -19.46 -31.67 -28.34
C LYS A 352 -20.22 -32.53 -27.33
N LYS A 353 -21.39 -32.05 -26.88
CA LYS A 353 -22.33 -32.76 -26.00
C LYS A 353 -22.88 -34.02 -26.66
N ALA A 354 -23.44 -33.92 -27.86
CA ALA A 354 -23.96 -35.07 -28.60
C ALA A 354 -22.83 -36.09 -28.91
N PHE A 355 -21.65 -35.62 -29.31
CA PHE A 355 -20.48 -36.47 -29.51
C PHE A 355 -20.06 -37.23 -28.24
N LEU A 356 -19.97 -36.54 -27.09
CA LEU A 356 -19.66 -37.20 -25.81
C LEU A 356 -20.77 -38.17 -25.38
N GLN A 357 -22.03 -37.84 -25.58
CA GLN A 357 -23.16 -38.72 -25.28
C GLN A 357 -23.05 -40.03 -26.06
N ALA A 358 -22.78 -39.96 -27.37
CA ALA A 358 -22.58 -41.12 -28.23
C ALA A 358 -21.30 -41.93 -27.91
N MET A 359 -20.21 -41.25 -27.55
CA MET A 359 -18.98 -41.87 -27.02
C MET A 359 -19.25 -42.71 -25.77
N PHE A 360 -19.98 -42.14 -24.81
CA PHE A 360 -20.35 -42.83 -23.57
C PHE A 360 -21.45 -43.88 -23.79
N GLU A 361 -22.28 -43.77 -24.83
CA GLU A 361 -23.22 -44.84 -25.18
C GLU A 361 -22.52 -46.09 -25.72
N GLY A 362 -21.35 -45.97 -26.35
CA GLY A 362 -20.47 -47.10 -26.64
C GLY A 362 -19.77 -47.62 -25.37
N ASP A 363 -18.51 -47.24 -25.18
CA ASP A 363 -17.62 -47.76 -24.12
C ASP A 363 -17.89 -47.19 -22.71
N GLY A 364 -18.86 -46.28 -22.56
CA GLY A 364 -19.22 -45.69 -21.27
C GLY A 364 -20.15 -46.58 -20.44
N SER A 365 -20.02 -46.48 -19.12
CA SER A 365 -20.83 -47.23 -18.15
C SER A 365 -21.09 -46.43 -16.87
N SER A 366 -22.27 -46.60 -16.27
CA SER A 366 -22.55 -46.21 -14.89
C SER A 366 -22.65 -47.44 -13.98
N SER A 367 -22.27 -47.32 -12.72
CA SER A 367 -22.48 -48.36 -11.69
C SER A 367 -22.49 -47.76 -10.29
N LEU A 368 -23.43 -48.24 -9.46
CA LEU A 368 -23.34 -48.06 -8.01
C LEU A 368 -22.14 -48.79 -7.43
N LEU A 369 -21.35 -48.08 -6.62
CA LEU A 369 -20.27 -48.61 -5.81
C LEU A 369 -20.72 -48.81 -4.37
N GLY A 370 -20.02 -49.68 -3.65
CA GLY A 370 -20.25 -49.91 -2.22
C GLY A 370 -20.16 -48.61 -1.39
N ARG A 371 -20.96 -48.54 -0.30
CA ARG A 371 -21.14 -47.36 0.57
C ARG A 371 -21.97 -46.21 -0.02
N ASN A 372 -22.89 -46.51 -0.94
CA ASN A 372 -23.83 -45.56 -1.56
C ASN A 372 -23.10 -44.43 -2.31
N THR A 373 -22.25 -44.78 -3.27
CA THR A 373 -21.63 -43.83 -4.20
C THR A 373 -21.73 -44.36 -5.63
N ILE A 374 -21.35 -43.56 -6.62
CA ILE A 374 -21.48 -43.89 -8.04
C ILE A 374 -20.14 -43.75 -8.75
N GLN A 375 -19.94 -44.60 -9.76
CA GLN A 375 -18.91 -44.42 -10.76
C GLN A 375 -19.56 -44.35 -12.14
N ILE A 376 -19.22 -43.31 -12.89
CA ILE A 376 -19.34 -43.30 -14.34
C ILE A 376 -17.93 -43.52 -14.88
N SER A 377 -17.74 -44.39 -15.87
CA SER A 377 -16.43 -44.60 -16.48
C SER A 377 -16.48 -44.86 -17.98
N TYR A 378 -15.51 -44.28 -18.68
CA TYR A 378 -15.15 -44.55 -20.07
C TYR A 378 -13.79 -45.24 -20.08
N SER A 379 -13.67 -46.34 -20.83
CA SER A 379 -12.47 -47.19 -20.87
C SER A 379 -11.86 -47.16 -22.26
N THR A 380 -10.55 -46.92 -22.36
CA THR A 380 -9.83 -46.95 -23.64
C THR A 380 -8.39 -47.40 -23.48
N ILE A 381 -7.82 -48.02 -24.51
CA ILE A 381 -6.39 -48.34 -24.57
C ILE A 381 -5.55 -47.22 -25.22
N SER A 382 -6.18 -46.13 -25.68
CA SER A 382 -5.46 -44.94 -26.17
C SER A 382 -5.25 -43.92 -25.04
N PRO A 383 -3.99 -43.59 -24.67
CA PRO A 383 -3.70 -42.54 -23.70
C PRO A 383 -4.13 -41.15 -24.19
N GLN A 384 -4.10 -40.90 -25.51
CA GLN A 384 -4.53 -39.62 -26.08
C GLN A 384 -6.05 -39.47 -25.95
N LEU A 385 -6.82 -40.50 -26.31
CA LEU A 385 -8.28 -40.46 -26.18
C LEU A 385 -8.72 -40.30 -24.72
N ALA A 386 -8.00 -40.92 -23.78
CA ALA A 386 -8.28 -40.73 -22.35
C ALA A 386 -8.06 -39.27 -21.89
N LYS A 387 -6.99 -38.62 -22.35
CA LYS A 387 -6.74 -37.18 -22.11
C LYS A 387 -7.80 -36.31 -22.76
N ASP A 388 -8.11 -36.56 -24.03
CA ASP A 388 -9.10 -35.80 -24.80
C ASP A 388 -10.49 -35.87 -24.14
N VAL A 389 -10.94 -37.07 -23.73
CA VAL A 389 -12.21 -37.26 -23.03
C VAL A 389 -12.21 -36.57 -21.67
N GLN A 390 -11.12 -36.67 -20.88
CA GLN A 390 -11.01 -35.96 -19.61
C GLN A 390 -11.10 -34.43 -19.79
N GLN A 391 -10.44 -33.90 -20.82
CA GLN A 391 -10.41 -32.47 -21.13
C GLN A 391 -11.77 -31.98 -21.65
N LEU A 392 -12.44 -32.74 -22.51
CA LEU A 392 -13.75 -32.38 -23.03
C LEU A 392 -14.85 -32.47 -21.95
N LEU A 393 -14.74 -33.40 -21.00
CA LEU A 393 -15.60 -33.43 -19.81
C LEU A 393 -15.43 -32.17 -18.94
N LEU A 394 -14.20 -31.67 -18.79
CA LEU A 394 -13.95 -30.41 -18.07
C LEU A 394 -14.61 -29.21 -18.77
N GLU A 395 -14.78 -29.25 -20.10
CA GLU A 395 -15.51 -28.19 -20.81
C GLU A 395 -16.99 -28.11 -20.40
N PHE A 396 -17.62 -29.22 -20.01
CA PHE A 396 -18.97 -29.27 -19.43
C PHE A 396 -18.98 -29.12 -17.89
N GLY A 397 -17.84 -28.79 -17.29
CA GLY A 397 -17.68 -28.64 -15.86
C GLY A 397 -17.62 -29.94 -15.06
N VAL A 398 -17.45 -31.07 -15.72
CA VAL A 398 -17.39 -32.41 -15.12
C VAL A 398 -15.94 -32.78 -14.84
N VAL A 399 -15.54 -32.79 -13.56
CA VAL A 399 -14.18 -33.18 -13.18
C VAL A 399 -14.08 -34.70 -13.14
N SER A 400 -13.19 -35.25 -13.97
CA SER A 400 -12.92 -36.69 -14.07
C SER A 400 -11.46 -37.01 -13.71
N ARG A 401 -11.18 -38.28 -13.41
CA ARG A 401 -9.84 -38.79 -13.11
C ARG A 401 -9.43 -39.89 -14.07
N GLN A 402 -8.13 -40.04 -14.30
CA GLN A 402 -7.58 -41.19 -15.02
C GLN A 402 -7.06 -42.27 -14.05
N SER A 403 -7.18 -43.53 -14.45
CA SER A 403 -6.47 -44.66 -13.82
C SER A 403 -6.06 -45.67 -14.89
N CYS A 404 -4.77 -45.97 -15.00
CA CYS A 404 -4.26 -46.99 -15.90
C CYS A 404 -4.22 -48.37 -15.22
N SER A 405 -4.69 -49.40 -15.90
CA SER A 405 -4.60 -50.79 -15.44
C SER A 405 -3.25 -51.41 -15.80
N ALA A 406 -2.89 -52.51 -15.11
CA ALA A 406 -1.69 -53.28 -15.43
C ALA A 406 -1.67 -53.90 -16.85
N ARG A 407 -2.78 -53.80 -17.61
CA ARG A 407 -2.90 -54.25 -19.01
C ARG A 407 -2.80 -53.10 -20.03
N GLY A 408 -2.52 -51.88 -19.59
CA GLY A 408 -2.40 -50.69 -20.46
C GLY A 408 -3.73 -50.01 -20.82
N GLU A 409 -4.86 -50.51 -20.29
CA GLU A 409 -6.16 -49.85 -20.43
C GLU A 409 -6.25 -48.65 -19.47
N THR A 410 -6.48 -47.45 -20.00
CA THR A 410 -6.72 -46.23 -19.24
C THR A 410 -8.22 -45.99 -19.09
N LYS A 411 -8.67 -45.91 -17.84
CA LYS A 411 -10.05 -45.60 -17.49
C LYS A 411 -10.17 -44.14 -17.06
N VAL A 412 -10.98 -43.38 -17.78
CA VAL A 412 -11.45 -42.05 -17.36
C VAL A 412 -12.72 -42.26 -16.52
N TYR A 413 -12.74 -41.78 -15.28
CA TYR A 413 -13.88 -42.01 -14.38
C TYR A 413 -14.28 -40.80 -13.55
N ILE A 414 -15.57 -40.74 -13.27
CA ILE A 414 -16.24 -39.77 -12.43
C ILE A 414 -16.73 -40.54 -11.19
N GLY A 415 -16.09 -40.32 -10.04
CA GLY A 415 -16.27 -41.13 -8.82
C GLY A 415 -16.99 -40.43 -7.67
N ASN A 416 -17.81 -39.41 -7.94
CA ASN A 416 -18.57 -38.69 -6.92
C ASN A 416 -19.95 -38.24 -7.43
N ARG A 417 -20.86 -37.93 -6.50
CA ARG A 417 -22.25 -37.57 -6.81
C ARG A 417 -22.38 -36.27 -7.62
N ARG A 418 -21.64 -35.22 -7.27
CA ARG A 418 -21.75 -33.90 -7.93
C ARG A 418 -21.40 -34.00 -9.41
N ASP A 419 -20.21 -34.50 -9.73
CA ASP A 419 -19.75 -34.60 -11.11
C ASP A 419 -20.57 -35.64 -11.90
N ALA A 420 -21.08 -36.70 -11.26
CA ALA A 420 -22.01 -37.62 -11.90
C ALA A 420 -23.39 -36.99 -12.20
N ARG A 421 -23.89 -36.09 -11.34
CA ARG A 421 -25.08 -35.25 -11.59
C ARG A 421 -24.81 -34.29 -12.75
N LEU A 422 -23.67 -33.59 -12.75
CA LEU A 422 -23.29 -32.68 -13.83
C LEU A 422 -23.16 -33.42 -15.17
N PHE A 423 -22.54 -34.60 -15.17
CA PHE A 423 -22.51 -35.48 -16.35
C PHE A 423 -23.93 -35.82 -16.80
N ALA A 424 -24.80 -36.31 -15.91
CA ALA A 424 -26.17 -36.69 -16.26
C ALA A 424 -27.00 -35.53 -16.84
N GLN A 425 -26.71 -34.29 -16.44
CA GLN A 425 -27.43 -33.08 -16.87
C GLN A 425 -26.85 -32.46 -18.15
N ARG A 426 -25.52 -32.39 -18.27
CA ARG A 426 -24.82 -31.64 -19.32
C ARG A 426 -24.30 -32.49 -20.47
N VAL A 427 -24.13 -33.81 -20.27
CA VAL A 427 -23.67 -34.77 -21.28
C VAL A 427 -24.67 -35.92 -21.43
N GLY A 428 -24.81 -36.74 -20.38
CA GLY A 428 -25.73 -37.87 -20.31
C GLY A 428 -25.27 -39.10 -21.10
N PHE A 429 -26.09 -40.14 -20.98
CA PHE A 429 -26.11 -41.30 -21.89
C PHE A 429 -27.31 -41.19 -22.85
N TRP A 430 -27.44 -42.13 -23.78
CA TRP A 430 -28.64 -42.29 -24.60
C TRP A 430 -29.58 -43.34 -23.99
N GLY A 431 -30.90 -43.16 -24.20
CA GLY A 431 -31.94 -44.12 -23.77
C GLY A 431 -31.75 -44.77 -22.39
N ARG A 432 -31.70 -46.11 -22.37
CA ARG A 432 -31.73 -46.94 -21.15
C ARG A 432 -30.55 -46.72 -20.19
N LYS A 433 -29.34 -46.39 -20.70
CA LYS A 433 -28.20 -46.09 -19.81
C LYS A 433 -28.42 -44.79 -19.03
N GLN A 434 -29.13 -43.81 -19.59
CA GLN A 434 -29.48 -42.56 -18.91
C GLN A 434 -30.54 -42.78 -17.84
N GLU A 435 -31.59 -43.55 -18.15
CA GLU A 435 -32.62 -43.95 -17.17
C GLU A 435 -31.98 -44.68 -15.98
N LYS A 436 -31.06 -45.61 -16.25
CA LYS A 436 -30.27 -46.30 -15.22
C LYS A 436 -29.46 -45.31 -14.38
N LEU A 437 -28.71 -44.40 -15.00
CA LEU A 437 -27.90 -43.40 -14.30
C LEU A 437 -28.78 -42.52 -13.38
N LEU A 438 -29.92 -42.05 -13.87
CA LEU A 438 -30.86 -41.23 -13.09
C LEU A 438 -31.47 -42.02 -11.92
N ALA A 439 -31.83 -43.29 -12.13
CA ALA A 439 -32.30 -44.17 -11.06
C ALA A 439 -31.20 -44.44 -10.01
N GLU A 440 -29.97 -44.75 -10.43
CA GLU A 440 -28.82 -44.92 -9.53
C GLU A 440 -28.57 -43.64 -8.72
N LEU A 441 -28.57 -42.46 -9.36
CA LEU A 441 -28.46 -41.16 -8.69
C LEU A 441 -29.62 -40.88 -7.73
N ALA A 442 -30.84 -41.34 -8.01
CA ALA A 442 -31.97 -41.19 -7.08
C ALA A 442 -31.81 -42.03 -5.80
N THR A 443 -31.12 -43.18 -5.86
CA THR A 443 -30.87 -44.03 -4.67
C THR A 443 -29.80 -43.48 -3.73
N ILE A 444 -28.92 -42.59 -4.20
CA ILE A 444 -27.79 -42.07 -3.42
C ILE A 444 -28.24 -40.87 -2.56
N PRO A 445 -28.08 -40.92 -1.23
CA PRO A 445 -28.48 -39.81 -0.37
C PRO A 445 -27.62 -38.55 -0.58
N ASN A 446 -28.27 -37.38 -0.57
CA ASN A 446 -27.62 -36.07 -0.77
C ASN A 446 -26.67 -35.62 0.36
N VAL A 447 -26.36 -36.48 1.34
CA VAL A 447 -25.65 -36.10 2.59
C VAL A 447 -24.70 -37.20 3.10
N THR A 448 -24.49 -38.30 2.38
CA THR A 448 -23.55 -39.36 2.82
C THR A 448 -22.10 -38.95 2.56
N ARG A 449 -21.24 -39.02 3.59
CA ARG A 449 -19.80 -38.69 3.52
C ARG A 449 -19.00 -39.42 2.43
N PHE A 450 -19.55 -40.50 1.88
CA PHE A 450 -18.93 -41.33 0.84
C PHE A 450 -19.41 -40.99 -0.59
N ALA A 451 -20.51 -40.26 -0.73
CA ALA A 451 -21.06 -39.80 -2.02
C ALA A 451 -20.62 -38.37 -2.37
N MET A 452 -20.41 -37.53 -1.34
CA MET A 452 -20.01 -36.12 -1.50
C MET A 452 -18.73 -35.97 -2.32
N SER A 453 -18.68 -34.93 -3.14
CA SER A 453 -17.45 -34.63 -3.88
C SER A 453 -16.29 -34.27 -2.96
N HIS A 454 -15.09 -34.64 -3.38
CA HIS A 454 -13.82 -34.22 -2.77
C HIS A 454 -13.41 -32.80 -3.22
N ASP A 455 -14.21 -32.21 -4.10
CA ASP A 455 -14.14 -30.85 -4.59
C ASP A 455 -14.42 -29.85 -3.46
N HIS A 456 -13.33 -29.24 -2.98
CA HIS A 456 -13.30 -28.26 -1.92
C HIS A 456 -12.44 -27.08 -2.37
N VAL A 457 -12.82 -25.88 -1.96
CA VAL A 457 -12.01 -24.69 -2.12
C VAL A 457 -11.01 -24.63 -0.96
N PRO A 458 -9.69 -24.74 -1.22
CA PRO A 458 -8.68 -24.71 -0.17
C PRO A 458 -8.74 -23.44 0.69
N PHE A 459 -8.33 -23.56 1.95
CA PHE A 459 -8.20 -22.48 2.94
C PHE A 459 -9.51 -21.77 3.37
N ILE A 460 -10.58 -21.76 2.56
CA ILE A 460 -11.83 -21.05 2.85
C ILE A 460 -12.49 -21.49 4.16
N ALA A 461 -12.55 -22.79 4.47
CA ALA A 461 -13.14 -23.22 5.74
C ALA A 461 -12.30 -22.85 6.97
N GLU A 462 -11.00 -22.65 6.83
CA GLU A 462 -10.16 -22.12 7.91
C GLU A 462 -10.39 -20.62 8.07
N TYR A 463 -10.38 -19.88 6.97
CA TYR A 463 -10.63 -18.43 6.92
C TYR A 463 -12.01 -18.06 7.53
N ILE A 464 -13.09 -18.71 7.10
CA ILE A 464 -14.44 -18.47 7.64
C ILE A 464 -14.51 -18.82 9.14
N ARG A 465 -13.84 -19.88 9.59
CA ARG A 465 -13.83 -20.27 11.03
C ARG A 465 -12.90 -19.40 11.88
N GLY A 466 -11.90 -18.78 11.25
CA GLY A 466 -11.02 -17.77 11.83
C GLY A 466 -11.74 -16.47 12.16
N ASP A 467 -12.85 -16.15 11.46
CA ASP A 467 -13.68 -15.01 11.78
C ASP A 467 -14.25 -15.11 13.22
N SER A 468 -13.76 -14.20 14.06
CA SER A 468 -14.20 -14.09 15.46
C SER A 468 -15.57 -13.42 15.64
N GLY A 469 -16.16 -12.86 14.58
CA GLY A 469 -17.46 -12.17 14.63
C GLY A 469 -18.67 -13.08 14.85
N ALA A 470 -18.55 -14.39 14.57
CA ALA A 470 -19.69 -15.31 14.59
C ALA A 470 -20.25 -15.52 16.01
N ARG A 471 -21.54 -15.21 16.19
CA ARG A 471 -22.23 -15.27 17.50
C ARG A 471 -22.82 -16.65 17.76
N GLY A 472 -22.50 -17.24 18.91
CA GLY A 472 -23.21 -18.38 19.50
C GLY A 472 -23.53 -19.50 18.50
N LYS A 473 -24.82 -19.63 18.15
CA LYS A 473 -25.36 -20.69 17.28
C LYS A 473 -24.75 -20.71 15.89
N ASP A 474 -24.42 -19.58 15.30
CA ASP A 474 -23.90 -19.53 13.92
C ASP A 474 -22.43 -19.95 13.87
N ARG A 475 -21.63 -19.53 14.86
CA ARG A 475 -20.26 -20.04 15.06
C ARG A 475 -20.26 -21.55 15.30
N GLU A 476 -21.14 -22.03 16.18
CA GLU A 476 -21.28 -23.45 16.46
C GLU A 476 -21.72 -24.24 15.21
N TRP A 477 -22.57 -23.65 14.36
CA TRP A 477 -22.95 -24.24 13.08
C TRP A 477 -21.76 -24.29 12.12
N LEU A 478 -21.08 -23.18 11.85
CA LEU A 478 -19.93 -23.10 10.91
C LEU A 478 -18.76 -24.03 11.32
N MET A 479 -18.58 -24.27 12.62
CA MET A 479 -17.59 -25.22 13.15
C MET A 479 -17.99 -26.69 12.95
N LYS A 480 -19.28 -27.03 13.03
CA LYS A 480 -19.79 -28.40 12.86
C LYS A 480 -19.99 -28.82 11.40
N HIS A 481 -19.83 -27.89 10.47
CA HIS A 481 -20.28 -28.01 9.09
C HIS A 481 -19.14 -27.82 8.09
N ASN A 482 -19.09 -28.64 7.04
CA ASN A 482 -18.20 -28.45 5.90
C ASN A 482 -18.67 -27.20 5.13
N ILE A 483 -17.81 -26.20 4.99
CA ILE A 483 -18.11 -24.88 4.37
C ILE A 483 -17.07 -24.51 3.29
N ASP A 484 -16.28 -25.49 2.89
CA ASP A 484 -15.28 -25.51 1.83
C ASP A 484 -15.75 -26.27 0.58
N ARG A 485 -16.73 -27.18 0.72
CA ARG A 485 -17.17 -28.07 -0.37
C ARG A 485 -18.15 -27.39 -1.32
N ILE A 486 -17.84 -27.41 -2.61
CA ILE A 486 -18.61 -26.68 -3.62
C ILE A 486 -20.05 -27.22 -3.76
N GLU A 487 -20.24 -28.54 -3.67
CA GLU A 487 -21.56 -29.21 -3.70
C GLU A 487 -22.50 -28.70 -2.59
N ARG A 488 -21.93 -28.08 -1.55
CA ARG A 488 -22.70 -27.44 -0.49
C ARG A 488 -22.98 -25.97 -0.79
N TRP A 489 -22.05 -25.23 -1.36
CA TRP A 489 -22.30 -23.85 -1.81
C TRP A 489 -23.39 -23.81 -2.90
N GLU A 490 -23.43 -24.81 -3.79
CA GLU A 490 -24.52 -25.00 -4.77
C GLU A 490 -25.91 -25.22 -4.16
N ARG A 491 -26.01 -25.73 -2.93
CA ARG A 491 -27.27 -26.17 -2.30
C ARG A 491 -27.72 -25.28 -1.14
N ASP A 492 -26.76 -24.92 -0.29
CA ASP A 492 -26.95 -24.19 0.97
C ASP A 492 -26.22 -22.84 0.94
N GLY A 493 -25.78 -22.34 -0.22
CA GLY A 493 -24.91 -21.15 -0.35
C GLY A 493 -25.44 -19.93 0.42
N ASP A 494 -26.71 -19.58 0.23
CA ASP A 494 -27.38 -18.51 0.96
C ASP A 494 -27.39 -18.73 2.48
N GLU A 495 -27.55 -19.98 2.94
CA GLU A 495 -27.48 -20.31 4.36
C GLU A 495 -26.06 -20.12 4.91
N ILE A 496 -25.04 -20.52 4.15
CA ILE A 496 -23.64 -20.33 4.56
C ILE A 496 -23.30 -18.84 4.59
N LEU A 497 -23.62 -18.07 3.53
CA LEU A 497 -23.42 -16.62 3.46
C LEU A 497 -24.15 -15.89 4.60
N ALA A 498 -25.41 -16.23 4.87
CA ALA A 498 -26.18 -15.62 5.96
C ALA A 498 -25.57 -15.86 7.34
N ARG A 499 -24.89 -16.99 7.54
CA ARG A 499 -24.21 -17.36 8.79
C ARG A 499 -22.80 -16.79 8.93
N ILE A 500 -22.13 -16.46 7.82
CA ILE A 500 -20.90 -15.65 7.83
C ILE A 500 -21.31 -14.21 8.23
N PRO A 501 -20.84 -13.64 9.35
CA PRO A 501 -21.30 -12.34 9.82
C PRO A 501 -20.51 -11.16 9.24
N ASN A 502 -19.28 -11.39 8.76
CA ASN A 502 -18.36 -10.38 8.24
C ASN A 502 -18.52 -10.27 6.71
N ASP A 503 -18.80 -9.06 6.21
CA ASP A 503 -18.98 -8.80 4.78
C ASP A 503 -17.66 -8.86 3.99
N GLU A 504 -16.49 -8.65 4.60
CA GLU A 504 -15.18 -8.91 3.97
C GLU A 504 -15.00 -10.40 3.67
N VAL A 505 -15.30 -11.25 4.65
CA VAL A 505 -15.18 -12.70 4.52
C VAL A 505 -16.11 -13.19 3.41
N ARG A 506 -17.32 -12.63 3.30
CA ARG A 506 -18.22 -12.89 2.16
C ARG A 506 -17.58 -12.46 0.83
N ARG A 507 -17.12 -11.20 0.70
CA ARG A 507 -16.52 -10.67 -0.54
C ARG A 507 -15.29 -11.45 -1.01
N VAL A 508 -14.48 -11.97 -0.10
CA VAL A 508 -13.32 -12.82 -0.43
C VAL A 508 -13.74 -14.24 -0.80
N VAL A 509 -14.76 -14.80 -0.14
CA VAL A 509 -15.20 -16.19 -0.35
C VAL A 509 -16.08 -16.35 -1.59
N GLU A 510 -17.00 -15.43 -1.82
CA GLU A 510 -18.05 -15.50 -2.85
C GLU A 510 -17.49 -15.73 -4.28
N PRO A 511 -16.46 -15.01 -4.77
CA PRO A 511 -15.85 -15.26 -6.09
C PRO A 511 -15.12 -16.60 -6.20
N LEU A 512 -14.79 -17.24 -5.07
CA LEU A 512 -14.05 -18.49 -5.02
C LEU A 512 -14.96 -19.72 -4.91
N VAL A 513 -16.25 -19.53 -4.57
CA VAL A 513 -17.21 -20.61 -4.31
C VAL A 513 -18.36 -20.69 -5.32
N THR A 514 -18.28 -19.96 -6.44
CA THR A 514 -19.30 -19.99 -7.52
C THR A 514 -19.45 -21.38 -8.14
N GLY A 515 -18.34 -22.13 -8.20
CA GLY A 515 -18.26 -23.46 -8.82
C GLY A 515 -17.60 -23.46 -10.19
N ASP A 516 -17.36 -22.29 -10.79
CA ASP A 516 -16.71 -22.14 -12.10
C ASP A 516 -15.21 -22.47 -12.06
N TYR A 517 -14.58 -22.35 -10.90
CA TYR A 517 -13.20 -22.76 -10.67
C TYR A 517 -13.09 -24.14 -10.03
N TYR A 518 -12.08 -24.90 -10.47
CA TYR A 518 -11.57 -26.10 -9.83
C TYR A 518 -10.15 -25.86 -9.33
N TYR A 519 -9.91 -26.12 -8.04
CA TYR A 519 -8.64 -25.86 -7.35
C TYR A 519 -7.77 -27.12 -7.30
N ALA A 520 -7.34 -27.54 -8.50
CA ALA A 520 -6.58 -28.76 -8.70
C ALA A 520 -5.26 -28.74 -7.93
N LYS A 521 -4.88 -29.88 -7.35
CA LYS A 521 -3.60 -30.02 -6.65
C LYS A 521 -2.53 -30.45 -7.65
N VAL A 522 -1.40 -29.74 -7.68
CA VAL A 522 -0.21 -30.15 -8.45
C VAL A 522 0.32 -31.47 -7.87
N ALA A 523 0.50 -32.47 -8.74
CA ALA A 523 1.06 -33.77 -8.44
C ALA A 523 2.55 -33.84 -8.80
N SER A 524 2.93 -33.33 -9.97
CA SER A 524 4.32 -33.19 -10.42
C SER A 524 4.51 -31.93 -11.28
N VAL A 525 5.76 -31.47 -11.34
CA VAL A 525 6.27 -30.51 -12.32
C VAL A 525 7.51 -31.17 -12.93
N GLU A 526 7.53 -31.31 -14.25
CA GLU A 526 8.50 -32.13 -14.99
C GLU A 526 9.13 -31.31 -16.13
N ASP A 527 10.40 -31.56 -16.44
CA ASP A 527 11.04 -30.97 -17.63
C ASP A 527 10.45 -31.62 -18.89
N ALA A 528 9.94 -30.79 -19.81
CA ALA A 528 9.32 -31.20 -21.07
C ALA A 528 10.22 -30.95 -22.30
N GLY A 529 11.47 -30.52 -22.07
CA GLY A 529 12.45 -30.25 -23.10
C GLY A 529 12.13 -29.00 -23.92
N VAL A 530 12.75 -28.91 -25.10
CA VAL A 530 12.61 -27.76 -26.00
C VAL A 530 11.46 -27.99 -26.97
N GLN A 531 10.47 -27.09 -26.96
CA GLN A 531 9.24 -27.17 -27.76
C GLN A 531 9.01 -25.87 -28.54
N PRO A 532 8.27 -25.91 -29.68
CA PRO A 532 7.73 -24.70 -30.29
C PRO A 532 6.62 -24.14 -29.40
N VAL A 533 6.75 -22.88 -29.02
CA VAL A 533 5.84 -22.24 -28.06
C VAL A 533 5.13 -21.01 -28.64
N TYR A 534 3.89 -20.82 -28.18
CA TYR A 534 2.92 -19.89 -28.75
C TYR A 534 2.18 -19.09 -27.66
N SER A 535 1.62 -17.93 -28.04
CA SER A 535 0.86 -17.07 -27.13
C SER A 535 -0.15 -16.22 -27.88
N ILE A 536 -1.12 -15.62 -27.18
CA ILE A 536 -2.10 -14.68 -27.73
C ILE A 536 -2.23 -13.41 -26.88
N ARG A 537 -2.55 -12.27 -27.49
CA ARG A 537 -2.94 -11.06 -26.78
C ARG A 537 -4.45 -10.99 -26.70
N VAL A 538 -5.00 -10.69 -25.53
CA VAL A 538 -6.44 -10.45 -25.33
C VAL A 538 -6.68 -9.06 -24.74
N ASP A 539 -7.78 -8.43 -25.13
CA ASP A 539 -8.13 -7.06 -24.73
C ASP A 539 -8.88 -7.06 -23.38
N THR A 540 -8.18 -7.40 -22.28
CA THR A 540 -8.65 -7.25 -20.88
C THR A 540 -7.53 -6.65 -20.02
N ASP A 541 -7.84 -6.06 -18.86
CA ASP A 541 -6.81 -5.47 -17.98
C ASP A 541 -5.74 -6.51 -17.59
N ASP A 542 -6.20 -7.69 -17.18
CA ASP A 542 -5.39 -8.85 -16.80
C ASP A 542 -4.84 -9.66 -17.98
N HIS A 543 -5.16 -9.29 -19.23
CA HIS A 543 -4.75 -9.99 -20.46
C HIS A 543 -4.85 -11.54 -20.33
N ALA A 544 -5.84 -12.05 -19.62
CA ALA A 544 -5.91 -13.44 -19.18
C ALA A 544 -6.79 -14.31 -20.09
N PHE A 545 -6.37 -15.55 -20.33
CA PHE A 545 -7.04 -16.49 -21.22
C PHE A 545 -6.90 -17.95 -20.77
N ILE A 546 -7.71 -18.85 -21.32
CA ILE A 546 -7.81 -20.26 -20.88
C ILE A 546 -7.11 -21.23 -21.84
N THR A 547 -6.15 -22.01 -21.33
CA THR A 547 -5.42 -23.07 -22.06
C THR A 547 -5.42 -24.39 -21.28
N ASN A 548 -5.89 -25.49 -21.89
CA ASN A 548 -6.14 -26.78 -21.20
C ASN A 548 -7.05 -26.63 -19.94
N GLY A 549 -7.86 -25.57 -19.87
CA GLY A 549 -8.63 -25.21 -18.68
C GLY A 549 -7.85 -24.40 -17.64
N PHE A 550 -6.52 -24.34 -17.68
CA PHE A 550 -5.71 -23.47 -16.81
C PHE A 550 -5.84 -22.01 -17.23
N VAL A 551 -5.75 -21.08 -16.27
CA VAL A 551 -5.72 -19.64 -16.54
C VAL A 551 -4.29 -19.16 -16.78
N SER A 552 -4.06 -18.47 -17.91
CA SER A 552 -2.78 -17.91 -18.42
C SER A 552 -2.87 -16.38 -18.61
N HIS A 553 -1.74 -15.67 -18.78
CA HIS A 553 -1.64 -14.18 -18.80
C HIS A 553 -0.50 -13.68 -19.72
N ASN A 554 -0.47 -12.39 -20.13
CA ASN A 554 0.62 -11.73 -20.92
C ASN A 554 0.99 -10.26 -20.52
N THR A 555 2.18 -9.76 -20.91
CA THR A 555 2.62 -8.33 -20.82
C THR A 555 3.45 -7.83 -22.02
N GLU A 556 3.38 -6.53 -22.32
CA GLU A 556 4.02 -5.83 -23.45
C GLU A 556 4.49 -4.40 -23.04
N CYS A 557 5.53 -3.84 -23.69
CA CYS A 557 6.08 -2.51 -23.36
C CYS A 557 6.70 -1.76 -24.56
N ARG A 558 6.92 -0.45 -24.39
CA ARG A 558 7.74 0.44 -25.25
C ARG A 558 8.21 1.67 -24.45
N LEU A 559 8.99 2.58 -25.06
CA LEU A 559 9.35 3.86 -24.43
C LEU A 559 8.13 4.79 -24.27
N SER A 560 8.06 5.50 -23.15
CA SER A 560 7.10 6.60 -22.98
C SER A 560 7.51 7.84 -23.80
N LYS A 561 6.55 8.72 -24.08
CA LYS A 561 6.81 10.00 -24.78
C LYS A 561 7.83 10.88 -24.05
N LEU A 562 7.87 10.83 -22.71
CA LEU A 562 8.80 11.62 -21.91
C LEU A 562 10.22 11.04 -21.94
N SER A 563 10.37 9.71 -22.00
CA SER A 563 11.69 9.06 -22.11
C SER A 563 12.47 9.45 -23.36
N MET A 564 11.79 9.81 -24.46
CA MET A 564 12.47 10.34 -25.64
C MET A 564 13.22 11.64 -25.35
N GLU A 565 12.78 12.44 -24.37
CA GLU A 565 13.50 13.66 -23.95
C GLU A 565 14.69 13.34 -23.02
N LEU A 566 14.75 12.16 -22.39
CA LEU A 566 15.98 11.68 -21.74
C LEU A 566 17.05 11.27 -22.75
N LEU A 567 16.63 10.73 -23.89
CA LEU A 567 17.47 10.14 -24.93
C LEU A 567 17.75 11.10 -26.11
N ARG A 568 17.14 12.29 -26.13
CA ARG A 568 17.25 13.27 -27.22
C ARG A 568 18.72 13.67 -27.46
N ASP A 569 19.11 13.74 -28.73
CA ASP A 569 20.46 14.09 -29.21
C ASP A 569 21.59 13.11 -28.83
N ILE A 570 21.32 11.92 -28.27
CA ILE A 570 22.37 10.98 -27.80
C ILE A 570 23.38 10.56 -28.89
N GLY A 571 22.98 10.54 -30.16
CA GLY A 571 23.84 10.25 -31.31
C GLY A 571 24.74 11.41 -31.76
N GLU A 572 24.73 12.56 -31.08
CA GLU A 572 25.51 13.76 -31.41
C GLU A 572 26.71 13.98 -30.48
N GLU A 573 27.36 12.90 -30.03
CA GLU A 573 28.52 12.91 -29.10
C GLU A 573 28.26 13.69 -27.79
N THR A 574 27.00 13.77 -27.37
CA THR A 574 26.56 14.59 -26.22
C THR A 574 26.96 14.05 -24.85
N VAL A 575 27.32 12.77 -24.78
CA VAL A 575 27.64 12.04 -23.54
C VAL A 575 28.77 11.06 -23.81
N ASP A 576 29.53 10.70 -22.77
CA ASP A 576 30.61 9.74 -22.87
C ASP A 576 30.07 8.31 -22.90
N PHE A 577 30.67 7.47 -23.75
CA PHE A 577 30.39 6.03 -23.84
C PHE A 577 31.58 5.25 -23.26
N GLY A 578 31.29 4.21 -22.49
CA GLY A 578 32.28 3.24 -21.99
C GLY A 578 32.07 1.86 -22.61
N PRO A 579 33.00 0.91 -22.45
CA PRO A 579 32.74 -0.49 -22.79
C PRO A 579 31.58 -1.04 -21.95
N ASN A 580 30.83 -1.97 -22.51
CA ASN A 580 29.86 -2.77 -21.78
C ASN A 580 30.58 -3.81 -20.87
N TYR A 581 29.84 -4.80 -20.36
CA TYR A 581 30.37 -5.75 -19.36
C TYR A 581 31.33 -6.81 -19.93
N ASP A 582 31.28 -7.11 -21.24
CA ASP A 582 32.16 -8.08 -21.92
C ASP A 582 33.23 -7.41 -22.80
N GLY A 583 33.03 -6.15 -23.19
CA GLY A 583 33.96 -5.34 -23.98
C GLY A 583 33.68 -5.36 -25.49
N ASP A 584 32.68 -6.12 -25.97
CA ASP A 584 32.37 -6.25 -27.39
C ASP A 584 31.55 -5.06 -27.94
N THR A 585 30.92 -4.26 -27.07
CA THR A 585 30.19 -3.05 -27.46
C THR A 585 30.33 -1.93 -26.42
N THR A 586 29.69 -0.78 -26.67
CA THR A 586 29.74 0.39 -25.79
C THR A 586 28.37 0.78 -25.27
N GLU A 587 28.33 1.34 -24.05
CA GLU A 587 27.12 1.85 -23.40
C GLU A 587 27.31 3.30 -22.90
N PRO A 588 26.24 4.12 -22.88
CA PRO A 588 26.34 5.50 -22.39
C PRO A 588 26.57 5.55 -20.87
N LEU A 589 27.56 6.33 -20.44
CA LEU A 589 27.88 6.54 -19.02
C LEU A 589 26.91 7.49 -18.31
N ALA A 590 26.15 8.30 -19.07
CA ALA A 590 25.03 9.12 -18.65
C ALA A 590 24.10 9.37 -19.85
N LEU A 591 22.84 9.72 -19.64
CA LEU A 591 21.94 10.17 -20.70
C LEU A 591 21.95 11.71 -20.88
N PRO A 592 21.62 12.23 -22.08
CA PRO A 592 21.47 13.67 -22.31
C PRO A 592 20.46 14.37 -21.41
N ALA A 593 19.41 13.67 -20.97
CA ALA A 593 18.51 14.04 -19.86
C ALA A 593 17.97 15.48 -19.92
N ARG A 594 17.10 15.83 -20.89
CA ARG A 594 16.57 17.20 -21.08
C ARG A 594 15.67 17.72 -19.93
N PHE A 595 15.40 16.92 -18.91
CA PHE A 595 14.75 17.35 -17.67
C PHE A 595 15.42 16.71 -16.43
N PRO A 596 15.34 17.33 -15.23
CA PRO A 596 16.03 16.90 -14.01
C PRO A 596 15.37 15.67 -13.36
N ASN A 597 15.47 14.53 -14.04
CA ASN A 597 14.78 13.28 -13.70
C ASN A 597 15.07 12.76 -12.27
N LEU A 598 16.26 13.01 -11.72
CA LEU A 598 16.60 12.63 -10.33
C LEU A 598 15.64 13.21 -9.29
N LEU A 599 15.19 14.46 -9.48
CA LEU A 599 14.20 15.08 -8.60
C LEU A 599 12.78 14.72 -9.02
N VAL A 600 12.52 14.71 -10.33
CA VAL A 600 11.17 14.53 -10.90
C VAL A 600 10.60 13.15 -10.59
N ASN A 601 11.35 12.08 -10.84
CA ASN A 601 10.91 10.70 -10.55
C ASN A 601 11.47 10.13 -9.23
N GLY A 602 12.53 10.73 -8.69
CA GLY A 602 13.19 10.18 -7.51
C GLY A 602 13.97 8.90 -7.80
N SER A 603 14.47 8.27 -6.74
CA SER A 603 15.21 7.00 -6.83
C SER A 603 15.31 6.32 -5.47
N THR A 604 15.16 4.99 -5.44
CA THR A 604 15.26 4.18 -4.22
C THR A 604 16.25 3.05 -4.43
N GLY A 605 17.21 2.84 -3.53
CA GLY A 605 18.22 1.80 -3.67
C GLY A 605 18.96 1.46 -2.39
N ILE A 606 19.31 0.19 -2.22
CA ILE A 606 20.16 -0.29 -1.14
C ILE A 606 21.48 -0.75 -1.77
N ALA A 607 22.58 -0.35 -1.17
CA ALA A 607 23.95 -0.67 -1.58
C ALA A 607 24.74 -1.26 -0.40
N VAL A 608 26.00 -1.63 -0.61
CA VAL A 608 26.85 -2.14 0.48
C VAL A 608 27.13 -1.00 1.47
N GLY A 609 26.53 -1.08 2.68
CA GLY A 609 26.71 -0.08 3.73
C GLY A 609 26.03 1.28 3.51
N MET A 610 25.28 1.47 2.41
CA MET A 610 24.61 2.73 2.07
C MET A 610 23.21 2.48 1.50
N ALA A 611 22.34 3.50 1.55
CA ALA A 611 21.04 3.47 0.88
C ALA A 611 20.69 4.86 0.35
N THR A 612 19.93 4.93 -0.73
CA THR A 612 19.36 6.16 -1.30
C THR A 612 17.84 6.07 -1.30
N ASN A 613 17.18 7.17 -0.94
CA ASN A 613 15.72 7.27 -0.95
C ASN A 613 15.32 8.73 -1.25
N ILE A 614 15.25 9.03 -2.54
CA ILE A 614 14.96 10.35 -3.10
C ILE A 614 13.48 10.36 -3.49
N PRO A 615 12.67 11.28 -2.93
CA PRO A 615 11.26 11.36 -3.28
C PRO A 615 11.06 12.05 -4.65
N PRO A 616 9.99 11.69 -5.39
CA PRO A 616 9.59 12.38 -6.63
C PRO A 616 9.11 13.81 -6.37
N HIS A 617 9.13 14.64 -7.41
CA HIS A 617 8.73 16.05 -7.39
C HIS A 617 7.98 16.42 -8.69
N ASN A 618 7.14 17.43 -8.61
CA ASN A 618 6.40 17.90 -9.78
C ASN A 618 7.34 18.53 -10.83
N LEU A 619 7.23 18.07 -12.08
CA LEU A 619 8.05 18.50 -13.21
C LEU A 619 7.99 20.02 -13.42
N THR A 620 6.81 20.62 -13.30
CA THR A 620 6.60 22.06 -13.48
C THR A 620 7.34 22.89 -12.42
N GLU A 621 7.25 22.48 -11.14
CA GLU A 621 7.95 23.15 -10.04
C GLU A 621 9.47 23.07 -10.17
N VAL A 622 10.01 21.89 -10.50
CA VAL A 622 11.48 21.70 -10.66
C VAL A 622 11.99 22.43 -11.91
N SER A 623 11.28 22.34 -13.04
CA SER A 623 11.66 23.06 -14.27
C SER A 623 11.69 24.58 -14.06
N ASN A 624 10.71 25.15 -13.35
CA ASN A 624 10.70 26.58 -13.03
C ASN A 624 11.91 27.00 -12.17
N ALA A 625 12.31 26.17 -11.21
CA ALA A 625 13.51 26.41 -10.40
C ALA A 625 14.79 26.42 -11.26
N VAL A 626 14.94 25.44 -12.16
CA VAL A 626 16.08 25.34 -13.08
C VAL A 626 16.11 26.53 -14.05
N ILE A 627 14.96 26.92 -14.62
CA ILE A 627 14.85 28.06 -15.54
C ILE A 627 15.27 29.37 -14.86
N GLU A 628 14.89 29.61 -13.60
CA GLU A 628 15.32 30.82 -12.87
C GLU A 628 16.85 30.82 -12.63
N VAL A 629 17.45 29.67 -12.29
CA VAL A 629 18.92 29.50 -12.15
C VAL A 629 19.67 29.68 -13.48
N LEU A 630 19.10 29.24 -14.60
CA LEU A 630 19.69 29.43 -15.94
C LEU A 630 19.66 30.90 -16.37
N ARG A 631 18.55 31.60 -16.09
CA ARG A 631 18.33 33.01 -16.49
C ARG A 631 19.10 34.03 -15.65
N ASP A 632 19.35 33.76 -14.36
CA ASP A 632 20.26 34.55 -13.53
C ASP A 632 21.44 33.69 -13.05
N PRO A 633 22.56 33.64 -13.80
CA PRO A 633 23.76 32.89 -13.41
C PRO A 633 24.37 33.32 -12.06
N THR A 634 24.05 34.52 -11.53
CA THR A 634 24.52 34.94 -10.20
C THR A 634 23.87 34.14 -9.07
N ILE A 635 22.73 33.46 -9.33
CA ILE A 635 22.11 32.53 -8.39
C ILE A 635 23.02 31.33 -8.13
N GLN A 636 23.62 30.77 -9.19
CA GLN A 636 24.50 29.58 -9.09
C GLN A 636 25.81 29.86 -8.34
N GLN A 637 26.23 31.13 -8.25
CA GLN A 637 27.46 31.55 -7.57
C GLN A 637 27.35 31.56 -6.03
N ASP A 638 26.14 31.64 -5.48
CA ASP A 638 25.89 31.59 -4.03
C ASP A 638 24.91 30.46 -3.70
N LYS A 639 25.42 29.38 -3.10
CA LYS A 639 24.60 28.23 -2.69
C LYS A 639 23.41 28.59 -1.79
N LYS A 640 23.49 29.66 -0.99
CA LYS A 640 22.35 30.13 -0.16
C LYS A 640 21.29 30.82 -1.01
N LYS A 641 21.70 31.69 -1.94
CA LYS A 641 20.80 32.31 -2.92
C LYS A 641 20.14 31.23 -3.79
N MET A 642 20.92 30.26 -4.26
CA MET A 642 20.42 29.10 -5.02
C MET A 642 19.39 28.30 -4.24
N LEU A 643 19.70 27.86 -3.01
CA LEU A 643 18.75 27.10 -2.20
C LEU A 643 17.46 27.89 -1.93
N ALA A 644 17.55 29.19 -1.64
CA ALA A 644 16.38 30.05 -1.46
C ALA A 644 15.54 30.20 -2.75
N THR A 645 16.17 30.36 -3.92
CA THR A 645 15.49 30.38 -5.21
C THR A 645 14.79 29.06 -5.52
N VAL A 646 15.44 27.93 -5.24
CA VAL A 646 14.85 26.62 -5.53
C VAL A 646 13.67 26.34 -4.59
N MET A 647 13.81 26.62 -3.29
CA MET A 647 12.72 26.46 -2.30
C MET A 647 11.53 27.41 -2.51
N LYS A 648 11.70 28.49 -3.28
CA LYS A 648 10.60 29.38 -3.71
C LYS A 648 9.69 28.73 -4.75
N HIS A 649 10.23 27.83 -5.59
CA HIS A 649 9.49 27.13 -6.66
C HIS A 649 9.08 25.71 -6.27
N VAL A 650 10.01 24.93 -5.72
CA VAL A 650 9.80 23.55 -5.30
C VAL A 650 9.19 23.54 -3.90
N LYS A 651 7.88 23.30 -3.80
CA LYS A 651 7.14 23.39 -2.52
C LYS A 651 7.41 22.21 -1.60
N GLY A 652 7.76 21.06 -2.17
CA GLY A 652 7.95 19.77 -1.50
C GLY A 652 7.87 18.62 -2.52
N PRO A 653 8.03 17.36 -2.08
CA PRO A 653 7.77 16.19 -2.92
C PRO A 653 6.36 16.16 -3.52
N ASP A 654 6.22 15.50 -4.67
CA ASP A 654 4.93 15.20 -5.32
C ASP A 654 4.87 13.71 -5.68
N PHE A 655 4.15 12.93 -4.87
CA PHE A 655 4.10 11.48 -4.98
C PHE A 655 3.04 11.02 -6.00
N PRO A 656 3.29 9.91 -6.72
CA PRO A 656 2.34 9.38 -7.70
C PRO A 656 0.94 9.11 -7.12
N THR A 657 0.88 8.62 -5.86
CA THR A 657 -0.35 8.28 -5.13
C THR A 657 -1.08 9.49 -4.52
N GLY A 658 -0.57 10.71 -4.69
CA GLY A 658 -1.13 11.91 -4.05
C GLY A 658 -0.82 11.95 -2.56
N ALA A 659 -1.84 11.72 -1.73
CA ALA A 659 -1.83 11.81 -0.27
C ALA A 659 -1.51 13.21 0.30
N LEU A 660 -1.51 13.30 1.63
CA LEU A 660 -1.18 14.51 2.38
C LEU A 660 0.26 14.43 2.92
N ILE A 661 1.05 15.49 2.76
CA ILE A 661 2.26 15.72 3.57
C ILE A 661 1.87 16.60 4.76
N VAL A 662 2.19 16.15 5.97
CA VAL A 662 1.81 16.82 7.21
C VAL A 662 3.03 17.54 7.81
N GLY A 663 3.00 18.87 7.78
CA GLY A 663 4.08 19.73 8.24
C GLY A 663 5.19 19.95 7.21
N GLN A 664 5.91 21.05 7.39
CA GLN A 664 6.99 21.48 6.46
C GLN A 664 8.40 21.22 6.97
N GLN A 665 8.59 20.86 8.24
CA GLN A 665 9.94 20.76 8.82
C GLN A 665 10.77 19.66 8.15
N GLY A 666 10.20 18.46 7.98
CA GLY A 666 10.86 17.36 7.28
C GLY A 666 11.25 17.67 5.83
N ILE A 667 10.45 18.49 5.12
CA ILE A 667 10.78 19.00 3.78
C ILE A 667 11.99 19.93 3.87
N LYS A 668 11.99 20.89 4.80
CA LYS A 668 13.10 21.85 4.98
C LYS A 668 14.40 21.14 5.36
N ASP A 669 14.35 20.16 6.25
CA ASP A 669 15.52 19.38 6.65
C ASP A 669 16.09 18.59 5.47
N ALA A 670 15.22 17.90 4.70
CA ALA A 670 15.59 17.19 3.49
C ALA A 670 16.21 18.12 2.43
N PHE A 671 15.61 19.29 2.18
CA PHE A 671 16.08 20.22 1.16
C PHE A 671 17.39 20.94 1.54
N THR A 672 17.63 21.18 2.83
CA THR A 672 18.84 21.88 3.33
C THR A 672 20.02 20.94 3.56
N THR A 673 19.78 19.69 3.99
CA THR A 673 20.86 18.76 4.38
C THR A 673 21.00 17.53 3.49
N GLY A 674 20.02 17.28 2.60
CA GLY A 674 19.90 16.01 1.88
C GLY A 674 19.28 14.88 2.70
N ARG A 675 18.92 15.10 3.97
CA ARG A 675 18.29 14.10 4.85
C ARG A 675 17.11 14.67 5.62
N GLY A 676 16.03 13.90 5.72
CA GLY A 676 14.85 14.32 6.46
C GLY A 676 13.84 13.19 6.63
N SER A 677 12.78 13.44 7.40
CA SER A 677 11.66 12.51 7.56
C SER A 677 10.37 13.24 7.26
N ILE A 678 9.69 12.84 6.19
CA ILE A 678 8.47 13.50 5.70
C ILE A 678 7.27 12.65 6.12
N LYS A 679 6.46 13.20 7.03
CA LYS A 679 5.24 12.58 7.53
C LYS A 679 4.17 12.61 6.44
N MET A 680 3.79 11.44 5.94
CA MET A 680 2.72 11.27 4.96
C MET A 680 1.45 10.74 5.64
N ARG A 681 0.28 11.19 5.20
CA ARG A 681 -1.03 10.81 5.75
C ARG A 681 -2.02 10.55 4.61
N ALA A 682 -2.82 9.52 4.74
CA ALA A 682 -3.91 9.19 3.82
C ALA A 682 -4.94 10.33 3.72
N VAL A 683 -5.59 10.47 2.56
CA VAL A 683 -6.77 11.34 2.43
C VAL A 683 -7.97 10.56 2.93
N CYS A 684 -8.61 11.09 3.98
CA CYS A 684 -9.76 10.48 4.63
C CYS A 684 -10.90 11.49 4.79
N GLU A 685 -12.11 11.10 4.44
CA GLU A 685 -13.33 11.88 4.65
C GLU A 685 -14.31 11.12 5.57
N VAL A 686 -15.22 11.84 6.22
CA VAL A 686 -16.26 11.25 7.09
C VAL A 686 -17.62 11.40 6.43
N GLU A 687 -18.24 10.27 6.08
CA GLU A 687 -19.57 10.20 5.46
C GLU A 687 -20.60 9.60 6.45
N GLU A 688 -21.90 9.84 6.22
CA GLU A 688 -22.99 9.17 6.93
C GLU A 688 -23.51 7.97 6.12
N GLY A 689 -23.46 6.78 6.72
CA GLY A 689 -23.86 5.53 6.06
C GLY A 689 -25.38 5.34 5.96
N PRO A 690 -25.86 4.41 5.09
CA PRO A 690 -27.29 4.19 4.83
C PRO A 690 -28.15 3.81 6.05
N LYS A 691 -27.52 3.42 7.17
CA LYS A 691 -28.18 3.04 8.43
C LYS A 691 -28.06 4.13 9.51
N GLY A 692 -27.63 5.34 9.15
CA GLY A 692 -27.34 6.44 10.09
C GLY A 692 -26.21 6.08 11.05
N ASN A 693 -25.13 5.49 10.52
CA ASN A 693 -23.89 5.23 11.23
C ASN A 693 -22.74 5.93 10.50
N PRO A 694 -21.79 6.57 11.20
CA PRO A 694 -20.72 7.27 10.52
C PRO A 694 -19.73 6.29 9.87
N ARG A 695 -19.06 6.76 8.83
CA ARG A 695 -18.07 6.03 8.03
C ARG A 695 -16.84 6.89 7.82
N ILE A 696 -15.67 6.28 7.83
CA ILE A 696 -14.44 6.91 7.32
C ILE A 696 -14.20 6.35 5.93
N ILE A 697 -14.08 7.19 4.93
CA ILE A 697 -13.70 6.83 3.57
C ILE A 697 -12.24 7.21 3.37
N VAL A 698 -11.42 6.27 2.93
CA VAL A 698 -10.02 6.52 2.53
C VAL A 698 -9.96 6.49 1.00
N SER A 699 -9.56 7.61 0.39
CA SER A 699 -9.48 7.78 -1.06
C SER A 699 -8.07 7.75 -1.63
N GLU A 700 -7.06 8.10 -0.82
CA GLU A 700 -5.64 8.10 -1.23
C GLU A 700 -4.76 7.57 -0.09
N LEU A 701 -3.79 6.71 -0.41
CA LEU A 701 -2.84 6.15 0.56
C LEU A 701 -1.44 6.81 0.48
N PRO A 702 -0.67 6.83 1.59
CA PRO A 702 0.73 7.21 1.56
C PRO A 702 1.53 6.37 0.56
N TYR A 703 2.60 6.96 0.04
CA TYR A 703 3.42 6.35 -1.01
C TYR A 703 4.02 5.00 -0.57
N GLN A 704 3.98 4.01 -1.47
CA GLN A 704 4.41 2.61 -1.24
C GLN A 704 3.64 1.84 -0.15
N VAL A 705 2.49 2.34 0.33
CA VAL A 705 1.59 1.59 1.22
C VAL A 705 0.66 0.70 0.41
N ASN A 706 0.73 -0.61 0.66
CA ASN A 706 -0.12 -1.61 0.02
C ASN A 706 -1.52 -1.67 0.67
N LYS A 707 -2.58 -1.55 -0.15
CA LYS A 707 -3.96 -1.48 0.34
C LYS A 707 -4.41 -2.75 1.07
N ALA A 708 -4.18 -3.93 0.49
CA ALA A 708 -4.60 -5.21 1.06
C ALA A 708 -3.95 -5.48 2.43
N ARG A 709 -2.63 -5.30 2.53
CA ARG A 709 -1.88 -5.45 3.80
C ARG A 709 -2.33 -4.45 4.86
N LEU A 710 -2.64 -3.21 4.48
CA LEU A 710 -3.17 -2.21 5.39
C LEU A 710 -4.54 -2.63 5.93
N ALA A 711 -5.45 -3.07 5.06
CA ALA A 711 -6.77 -3.56 5.44
C ALA A 711 -6.67 -4.77 6.41
N SER A 712 -5.88 -5.79 6.06
CA SER A 712 -5.63 -6.94 6.94
C SER A 712 -5.05 -6.53 8.31
N LYS A 713 -4.14 -5.55 8.36
CA LYS A 713 -3.57 -5.04 9.61
C LYS A 713 -4.59 -4.27 10.46
N ILE A 714 -5.50 -3.52 9.83
CA ILE A 714 -6.63 -2.87 10.53
C ILE A 714 -7.56 -3.95 11.13
N ALA A 715 -7.96 -4.94 10.34
CA ALA A 715 -8.80 -6.04 10.79
C ALA A 715 -8.17 -6.83 11.96
N GLU A 716 -6.87 -7.12 11.90
CA GLU A 716 -6.11 -7.76 12.98
C GLU A 716 -6.16 -6.93 14.28
N MET A 717 -5.93 -5.62 14.20
CA MET A 717 -5.96 -4.72 15.36
C MET A 717 -7.36 -4.58 15.97
N VAL A 718 -8.42 -4.59 15.15
CA VAL A 718 -9.81 -4.59 15.62
C VAL A 718 -10.14 -5.91 16.33
N ASN A 719 -9.74 -7.06 15.75
CA ASN A 719 -9.92 -8.38 16.36
C ASN A 719 -9.17 -8.54 17.70
N LYS A 720 -7.96 -7.97 17.81
CA LYS A 720 -7.20 -7.90 19.07
C LYS A 720 -7.73 -6.89 20.09
N LYS A 721 -8.76 -6.09 19.74
CA LYS A 721 -9.28 -4.96 20.53
C LYS A 721 -8.24 -3.87 20.83
N GLU A 722 -7.26 -3.71 19.94
CA GLU A 722 -6.30 -2.61 20.00
C GLU A 722 -6.89 -1.30 19.46
N ILE A 723 -7.88 -1.40 18.56
CA ILE A 723 -8.66 -0.29 18.02
C ILE A 723 -10.14 -0.60 18.26
N GLU A 724 -10.82 0.26 19.02
CA GLU A 724 -12.26 0.18 19.26
C GLU A 724 -13.02 1.19 18.36
N GLY A 725 -14.35 1.08 18.31
CA GLY A 725 -15.21 1.98 17.55
C GLY A 725 -15.47 1.59 16.09
N ILE A 726 -14.59 0.82 15.45
CA ILE A 726 -14.84 0.22 14.13
C ILE A 726 -15.92 -0.87 14.26
N ALA A 727 -16.83 -0.92 13.30
CA ALA A 727 -17.89 -1.93 13.16
C ALA A 727 -17.58 -2.92 12.04
N ASP A 728 -17.08 -2.43 10.91
CA ASP A 728 -16.84 -3.20 9.68
C ASP A 728 -15.81 -2.45 8.80
N LEU A 729 -15.16 -3.16 7.87
CA LEU A 729 -14.16 -2.63 6.93
C LEU A 729 -14.48 -3.19 5.56
N ARG A 730 -14.47 -2.38 4.49
CA ARG A 730 -14.95 -2.79 3.16
C ARG A 730 -14.20 -2.07 2.06
N ASP A 731 -13.59 -2.80 1.14
CA ASP A 731 -12.98 -2.22 -0.06
C ASP A 731 -14.01 -2.03 -1.17
N GLU A 732 -14.32 -0.79 -1.53
CA GLU A 732 -15.23 -0.38 -2.60
C GLU A 732 -14.47 0.30 -3.75
N SER A 733 -13.15 0.05 -3.87
CA SER A 733 -12.32 0.53 -4.98
C SER A 733 -12.79 0.00 -6.33
N SER A 734 -12.62 0.80 -7.38
CA SER A 734 -12.99 0.47 -8.76
C SER A 734 -11.96 1.04 -9.75
N ARG A 735 -12.18 0.84 -11.06
CA ARG A 735 -11.38 1.49 -12.12
C ARG A 735 -11.42 3.02 -12.04
N ASP A 736 -12.48 3.60 -11.46
CA ASP A 736 -12.64 5.06 -11.35
C ASP A 736 -11.91 5.66 -10.13
N GLY A 737 -11.38 4.82 -9.22
CA GLY A 737 -10.60 5.28 -8.07
C GLY A 737 -10.60 4.32 -6.87
N MET A 738 -9.64 4.55 -5.98
CA MET A 738 -9.52 3.84 -4.70
C MET A 738 -10.59 4.32 -3.70
N ARG A 739 -11.26 3.40 -3.01
CA ARG A 739 -12.25 3.72 -1.97
C ARG A 739 -12.31 2.64 -0.89
N LEU A 740 -11.50 2.78 0.15
CA LEU A 740 -11.55 1.89 1.33
C LEU A 740 -12.49 2.49 2.38
N VAL A 741 -13.54 1.76 2.75
CA VAL A 741 -14.63 2.21 3.63
C VAL A 741 -14.49 1.56 5.01
N ILE A 742 -14.39 2.37 6.05
CA ILE A 742 -14.34 1.94 7.45
C ILE A 742 -15.67 2.33 8.11
N ASP A 743 -16.57 1.36 8.25
CA ASP A 743 -17.87 1.54 8.89
C ASP A 743 -17.70 1.58 10.41
N LEU A 744 -18.25 2.61 11.07
CA LEU A 744 -18.12 2.81 12.51
C LEU A 744 -19.38 2.43 13.28
N LYS A 745 -19.20 2.10 14.56
CA LYS A 745 -20.29 1.87 15.52
C LYS A 745 -21.03 3.17 15.79
N LYS A 746 -22.36 3.12 15.98
CA LYS A 746 -23.20 4.31 16.22
C LYS A 746 -22.79 5.18 17.43
N SER A 747 -22.03 4.64 18.38
CA SER A 747 -21.52 5.36 19.55
C SER A 747 -20.05 5.80 19.41
N ALA A 748 -19.40 5.55 18.27
CA ALA A 748 -18.00 5.91 18.04
C ALA A 748 -17.90 7.33 17.46
N VAL A 749 -17.00 8.13 17.99
CA VAL A 749 -16.67 9.47 17.45
C VAL A 749 -15.69 9.29 16.30
N PRO A 750 -16.03 9.66 15.05
CA PRO A 750 -15.21 9.31 13.88
C PRO A 750 -13.78 9.83 13.96
N GLN A 751 -13.59 11.08 14.41
CA GLN A 751 -12.28 11.70 14.51
C GLN A 751 -11.37 10.99 15.53
N VAL A 752 -11.92 10.41 16.60
CA VAL A 752 -11.15 9.65 17.60
C VAL A 752 -10.65 8.33 17.00
N VAL A 753 -11.50 7.63 16.25
CA VAL A 753 -11.12 6.40 15.55
C VAL A 753 -10.09 6.70 14.45
N LEU A 754 -10.29 7.77 13.66
CA LEU A 754 -9.38 8.22 12.62
C LEU A 754 -7.99 8.58 13.17
N ASN A 755 -7.93 9.36 14.26
CA ASN A 755 -6.66 9.67 14.93
C ASN A 755 -5.96 8.42 15.51
N THR A 756 -6.74 7.45 16.01
CA THR A 756 -6.19 6.16 16.49
C THR A 756 -5.62 5.34 15.35
N LEU A 757 -6.32 5.32 14.20
CA LEU A 757 -5.86 4.66 12.98
C LEU A 757 -4.56 5.30 12.46
N TYR A 758 -4.46 6.63 12.38
CA TYR A 758 -3.21 7.32 12.01
C TYR A 758 -2.05 7.02 12.96
N LYS A 759 -2.31 6.82 14.27
CA LYS A 759 -1.24 6.51 15.24
C LYS A 759 -0.77 5.05 15.24
N ARG A 760 -1.54 4.11 14.66
CA ARG A 760 -1.25 2.65 14.71
C ARG A 760 -1.10 1.95 13.37
N THR A 761 -1.53 2.57 12.28
CA THR A 761 -1.62 1.95 10.95
C THR A 761 -0.89 2.80 9.90
N GLN A 762 -0.62 2.22 8.74
CA GLN A 762 0.06 2.93 7.63
C GLN A 762 -0.85 3.91 6.88
N LEU A 763 -2.04 4.25 7.43
CA LEU A 763 -2.76 5.48 7.04
C LEU A 763 -1.97 6.75 7.41
N GLN A 764 -0.95 6.65 8.26
CA GLN A 764 0.10 7.65 8.38
C GLN A 764 1.45 6.92 8.48
N ASP A 765 2.42 7.31 7.66
CA ASP A 765 3.76 6.72 7.62
C ASP A 765 4.82 7.80 7.37
N ASN A 766 6.10 7.49 7.58
CA ASN A 766 7.19 8.45 7.45
C ASN A 766 8.11 8.08 6.28
N PHE A 767 8.14 8.92 5.24
CA PHE A 767 9.10 8.79 4.16
C PHE A 767 10.47 9.34 4.60
N GLY A 768 11.42 8.45 4.88
CA GLY A 768 12.80 8.81 5.24
C GLY A 768 13.63 9.20 4.02
N VAL A 769 13.82 10.50 3.80
CA VAL A 769 14.61 11.04 2.68
C VAL A 769 16.10 10.86 2.93
N ASN A 770 16.81 10.31 1.95
CA ASN A 770 18.27 10.34 1.88
C ASN A 770 18.73 10.58 0.44
N MET A 771 19.14 11.81 0.16
CA MET A 771 19.55 12.33 -1.15
C MET A 771 20.98 11.89 -1.50
N LEU A 772 21.18 10.59 -1.73
CA LEU A 772 22.48 10.00 -2.06
C LEU A 772 22.54 9.63 -3.54
N ALA A 773 23.48 10.22 -4.28
CA ALA A 773 23.71 9.96 -5.71
C ALA A 773 25.22 9.92 -6.01
N LEU A 774 25.58 9.43 -7.19
CA LEU A 774 26.96 9.46 -7.69
C LEU A 774 27.25 10.82 -8.34
N VAL A 775 28.34 11.47 -7.94
CA VAL A 775 28.93 12.63 -8.62
C VAL A 775 30.37 12.27 -8.95
N ASP A 776 30.74 12.32 -10.23
CA ASP A 776 32.05 11.87 -10.72
C ASP A 776 32.40 10.42 -10.30
N GLY A 777 31.39 9.53 -10.29
CA GLY A 777 31.53 8.14 -9.81
C GLY A 777 31.62 7.97 -8.29
N VAL A 778 31.61 9.05 -7.50
CA VAL A 778 31.72 9.00 -6.04
C VAL A 778 30.35 9.22 -5.38
N PRO A 779 29.92 8.37 -4.42
CA PRO A 779 28.71 8.59 -3.64
C PRO A 779 28.78 9.88 -2.81
N ARG A 780 27.87 10.83 -3.05
CA ARG A 780 27.76 12.09 -2.28
C ARG A 780 26.31 12.30 -1.81
N THR A 781 26.17 12.76 -0.56
CA THR A 781 24.87 13.25 -0.07
C THR A 781 24.71 14.69 -0.56
N LEU A 782 23.63 14.97 -1.28
CA LEU A 782 23.38 16.25 -1.96
C LEU A 782 22.18 16.95 -1.34
N ASN A 783 22.27 18.26 -1.11
CA ASN A 783 21.06 19.05 -0.79
C ASN A 783 20.32 19.41 -2.10
N LEU A 784 19.14 20.04 -1.99
CA LEU A 784 18.31 20.32 -3.17
C LEU A 784 18.98 21.29 -4.17
N ALA A 785 19.81 22.22 -3.70
CA ALA A 785 20.57 23.11 -4.57
C ALA A 785 21.74 22.38 -5.27
N ASP A 786 22.43 21.48 -4.56
CA ASP A 786 23.52 20.69 -5.14
C ASP A 786 23.04 19.81 -6.31
N VAL A 787 21.85 19.20 -6.21
CA VAL A 787 21.27 18.39 -7.29
C VAL A 787 20.96 19.24 -8.54
N ILE A 788 20.41 20.44 -8.37
CA ILE A 788 20.12 21.34 -9.50
C ILE A 788 21.41 21.93 -10.09
N ASP A 789 22.42 22.22 -9.27
CA ASP A 789 23.73 22.69 -9.74
C ASP A 789 24.39 21.64 -10.65
N GLU A 790 24.36 20.37 -10.24
CA GLU A 790 24.93 19.27 -11.04
C GLU A 790 24.16 19.02 -12.34
N TYR A 791 22.83 19.07 -12.29
CA TYR A 791 22.00 18.99 -13.49
C TYR A 791 22.27 20.15 -14.47
N VAL A 792 22.42 21.39 -13.98
CA VAL A 792 22.70 22.56 -14.82
C VAL A 792 24.08 22.46 -15.48
N LYS A 793 25.11 21.98 -14.77
CA LYS A 793 26.43 21.71 -15.37
C LYS A 793 26.33 20.69 -16.50
N HIS A 794 25.64 19.58 -16.25
CA HIS A 794 25.43 18.52 -17.24
C HIS A 794 24.73 19.05 -18.49
N GLN A 795 23.63 19.81 -18.35
CA GLN A 795 22.96 20.40 -19.52
C GLN A 795 23.85 21.39 -20.29
N VAL A 796 24.66 22.20 -19.60
CA VAL A 796 25.60 23.11 -20.27
C VAL A 796 26.64 22.34 -21.08
N ASP A 797 27.24 21.27 -20.52
CA ASP A 797 28.19 20.44 -21.28
C ASP A 797 27.51 19.74 -22.47
N VAL A 798 26.34 19.13 -22.25
CA VAL A 798 25.57 18.47 -23.31
C VAL A 798 25.25 19.42 -24.47
N ILE A 799 24.79 20.65 -24.20
CA ILE A 799 24.49 21.63 -25.27
C ILE A 799 25.77 22.12 -25.95
N VAL A 800 26.87 22.31 -25.21
CA VAL A 800 28.17 22.68 -25.80
C VAL A 800 28.71 21.57 -26.70
N ARG A 801 28.65 20.30 -26.27
CA ARG A 801 29.01 19.12 -27.09
C ARG A 801 28.14 19.02 -28.34
N ARG A 802 26.81 19.08 -28.20
CA ARG A 802 25.86 19.09 -29.32
C ARG A 802 26.17 20.20 -30.33
N THR A 803 26.43 21.42 -29.84
CA THR A 803 26.73 22.58 -30.69
C THR A 803 28.07 22.41 -31.41
N LYS A 804 29.10 21.85 -30.74
CA LYS A 804 30.38 21.50 -31.37
C LYS A 804 30.24 20.39 -32.42
N PHE A 805 29.44 19.35 -32.15
CA PHE A 805 29.17 18.27 -33.10
C PHE A 805 28.47 18.79 -34.36
N ARG A 806 27.38 19.55 -34.18
CA ARG A 806 26.65 20.19 -35.29
C ARG A 806 27.54 21.17 -36.06
N LEU A 807 28.37 21.96 -35.38
CA LEU A 807 29.32 22.87 -36.03
C LEU A 807 30.33 22.11 -36.88
N ARG A 808 30.97 21.09 -36.32
CA ARG A 808 31.95 20.25 -37.02
C ARG A 808 31.32 19.58 -38.26
N LYS A 809 30.10 19.04 -38.14
CA LYS A 809 29.37 18.45 -39.28
C LYS A 809 28.96 19.48 -40.33
N ALA A 810 28.57 20.68 -39.93
CA ALA A 810 28.27 21.77 -40.85
C ALA A 810 29.52 22.27 -41.58
N GLU A 811 30.64 22.41 -40.88
CA GLU A 811 31.96 22.79 -41.45
C GLU A 811 32.49 21.71 -42.40
N GLU A 812 32.46 20.43 -42.02
CA GLU A 812 32.78 19.28 -42.90
C GLU A 812 31.95 19.31 -44.20
N ARG A 813 30.64 19.56 -44.08
CA ARG A 813 29.73 19.63 -45.24
C ARG A 813 29.98 20.86 -46.11
N ALA A 814 30.13 22.03 -45.50
CA ALA A 814 30.41 23.28 -46.21
C ALA A 814 31.74 23.21 -46.97
N HIS A 815 32.78 22.61 -46.38
CA HIS A 815 34.07 22.35 -47.03
C HIS A 815 33.91 21.51 -48.31
N ILE A 816 33.08 20.46 -48.28
CA ILE A 816 32.80 19.64 -49.47
C ILE A 816 32.05 20.46 -50.53
N LEU A 817 31.02 21.23 -50.14
CA LEU A 817 30.25 22.05 -51.07
C LEU A 817 31.09 23.16 -51.71
N GLU A 818 32.00 23.78 -50.97
CA GLU A 818 32.95 24.77 -51.50
C GLU A 818 33.82 24.18 -52.63
N GLY A 819 34.35 22.97 -52.42
CA GLY A 819 35.09 22.24 -53.46
C GLY A 819 34.23 21.91 -54.67
N LEU A 820 32.97 21.53 -54.47
CA LEU A 820 32.02 21.30 -55.57
C LEU A 820 31.66 22.58 -56.32
N ILE A 821 31.54 23.73 -55.65
CA ILE A 821 31.28 25.03 -56.30
C ILE A 821 32.48 25.43 -57.16
N ILE A 822 33.70 25.35 -56.63
CA ILE A 822 34.94 25.56 -57.40
C ILE A 822 34.97 24.62 -58.61
N ALA A 823 34.56 23.36 -58.44
CA ALA A 823 34.55 22.39 -59.53
C ALA A 823 33.48 22.65 -60.61
N LEU A 824 32.32 23.19 -60.22
CA LEU A 824 31.25 23.57 -61.14
C LEU A 824 31.61 24.84 -61.92
N ASP A 825 32.27 25.80 -61.28
CA ASP A 825 32.71 27.05 -61.90
C ASP A 825 33.85 26.84 -62.93
N HIS A 826 34.64 25.77 -62.78
CA HIS A 826 35.77 25.39 -63.65
C HIS A 826 35.61 24.03 -64.36
N ILE A 827 34.37 23.60 -64.61
CA ILE A 827 34.06 22.20 -64.98
C ILE A 827 34.80 21.69 -66.23
N ASP A 828 34.94 22.50 -67.28
CA ASP A 828 35.60 22.07 -68.52
C ASP A 828 37.10 21.80 -68.32
N GLU A 829 37.80 22.66 -67.56
CA GLU A 829 39.22 22.47 -67.21
C GLU A 829 39.43 21.23 -66.33
N ILE A 830 38.48 20.95 -65.44
CA ILE A 830 38.52 19.80 -64.54
C ILE A 830 38.25 18.49 -65.30
N ILE A 831 37.31 18.48 -66.24
CA ILE A 831 37.09 17.35 -67.15
C ILE A 831 38.34 17.11 -68.01
N GLU A 832 39.01 18.15 -68.50
CA GLU A 832 40.26 18.01 -69.24
C GLU A 832 41.39 17.44 -68.37
N LEU A 833 41.56 17.94 -67.15
CA LEU A 833 42.55 17.42 -66.19
C LEU A 833 42.31 15.94 -65.87
N ILE A 834 41.07 15.57 -65.54
CA ILE A 834 40.70 14.18 -65.21
C ILE A 834 40.88 13.26 -66.43
N ARG A 835 40.56 13.72 -67.64
CA ARG A 835 40.72 12.92 -68.87
C ARG A 835 42.17 12.69 -69.29
N ASN A 836 43.08 13.58 -68.87
CA ASN A 836 44.51 13.52 -69.24
C ASN A 836 45.38 12.81 -68.18
N ALA A 837 44.86 12.57 -66.97
CA ALA A 837 45.52 11.78 -65.95
C ALA A 837 45.47 10.28 -66.27
N ALA A 838 46.53 9.54 -65.91
CA ALA A 838 46.61 8.10 -66.13
C ALA A 838 45.77 7.28 -65.14
N ASP A 839 45.57 7.79 -63.91
CA ASP A 839 44.74 7.16 -62.89
C ASP A 839 44.07 8.18 -61.93
N THR A 840 43.20 7.66 -61.06
CA THR A 840 42.45 8.46 -60.06
C THR A 840 43.36 9.16 -59.04
N ALA A 841 44.54 8.61 -58.72
CA ALA A 841 45.46 9.21 -57.77
C ALA A 841 46.22 10.40 -58.38
N GLU A 842 46.62 10.30 -59.64
CA GLU A 842 47.18 11.42 -60.42
C GLU A 842 46.12 12.52 -60.63
N ALA A 843 44.89 12.15 -61.02
CA ALA A 843 43.78 13.10 -61.15
C ALA A 843 43.52 13.86 -59.85
N ARG A 844 43.48 13.14 -58.72
CA ARG A 844 43.33 13.73 -57.37
C ARG A 844 44.46 14.70 -57.05
N GLN A 845 45.72 14.30 -57.25
CA GLN A 845 46.87 15.18 -57.00
C GLN A 845 46.84 16.42 -57.90
N GLY A 846 46.43 16.29 -59.16
CA GLY A 846 46.25 17.41 -60.08
C GLY A 846 45.18 18.40 -59.61
N LEU A 847 44.02 17.90 -59.15
CA LEU A 847 42.95 18.75 -58.58
C LEU A 847 43.43 19.50 -57.33
N MET A 848 44.08 18.80 -56.40
CA MET A 848 44.64 19.40 -55.18
C MET A 848 45.69 20.48 -55.50
N ALA A 849 46.62 20.19 -56.40
CA ALA A 849 47.72 21.10 -56.74
C ALA A 849 47.28 22.33 -57.55
N ARG A 850 46.30 22.18 -58.46
CA ARG A 850 45.87 23.26 -59.37
C ARG A 850 44.82 24.19 -58.75
N TYR A 851 43.90 23.65 -57.93
CA TYR A 851 42.78 24.41 -57.36
C TYR A 851 42.88 24.58 -55.83
N GLY A 852 43.96 24.11 -55.19
CA GLY A 852 44.16 24.24 -53.74
C GLY A 852 43.23 23.36 -52.89
N LEU A 853 42.58 22.37 -53.52
CA LEU A 853 41.57 21.53 -52.91
C LEU A 853 42.17 20.53 -51.91
N SER A 854 41.39 20.15 -50.89
CA SER A 854 41.76 19.05 -50.00
C SER A 854 41.56 17.69 -50.68
N GLN A 855 42.14 16.64 -50.09
CA GLN A 855 41.97 15.27 -50.55
C GLN A 855 40.48 14.89 -50.61
N VAL A 856 39.72 15.18 -49.54
CA VAL A 856 38.29 14.88 -49.40
C VAL A 856 37.43 15.64 -50.41
N GLN A 857 37.74 16.92 -50.69
CA GLN A 857 37.07 17.67 -51.76
C GLN A 857 37.33 17.02 -53.12
N SER A 858 38.59 16.69 -53.40
CA SER A 858 39.01 16.10 -54.68
C SER A 858 38.36 14.73 -54.92
N ASP A 859 38.27 13.89 -53.89
CA ASP A 859 37.54 12.62 -53.94
C ASP A 859 36.04 12.84 -54.24
N HIS A 860 35.38 13.78 -53.54
CA HIS A 860 33.97 14.10 -53.82
C HIS A 860 33.69 14.70 -55.20
N ILE A 861 34.67 15.37 -55.82
CA ILE A 861 34.59 15.87 -57.20
C ILE A 861 34.73 14.72 -58.20
N LEU A 862 35.65 13.77 -57.95
CA LEU A 862 35.84 12.58 -58.78
C LEU A 862 34.61 11.64 -58.74
N ASP A 863 33.94 11.55 -57.59
CA ASP A 863 32.68 10.81 -57.41
C ASP A 863 31.43 11.58 -57.89
N MET A 864 31.56 12.80 -58.42
CA MET A 864 30.41 13.66 -58.75
C MET A 864 29.61 13.12 -59.96
N PRO A 865 28.30 12.81 -59.80
CA PRO A 865 27.49 12.34 -60.91
C PRO A 865 27.10 13.47 -61.88
N LEU A 866 27.20 13.25 -63.19
CA LEU A 866 26.93 14.22 -64.26
C LEU A 866 25.60 14.99 -64.12
N LYS A 867 24.56 14.41 -63.50
CA LYS A 867 23.28 15.09 -63.24
C LYS A 867 23.41 16.36 -62.38
N ARG A 868 24.46 16.46 -61.54
CA ARG A 868 24.76 17.64 -60.71
C ARG A 868 25.18 18.86 -61.51
N LEU A 869 25.55 18.70 -62.78
CA LEU A 869 25.95 19.80 -63.67
C LEU A 869 24.76 20.63 -64.17
N THR A 870 23.52 20.18 -63.98
CA THR A 870 22.33 20.94 -64.38
C THR A 870 22.18 22.21 -63.53
N ALA A 871 21.79 23.34 -64.13
CA ALA A 871 21.72 24.63 -63.44
C ALA A 871 20.95 24.58 -62.10
N LEU A 872 19.80 23.90 -62.09
CA LEU A 872 18.98 23.71 -60.88
C LEU A 872 19.70 22.95 -59.75
N GLU A 873 20.63 22.05 -60.07
CA GLU A 873 21.44 21.35 -59.06
C GLU A 873 22.63 22.21 -58.59
N GLN A 874 23.19 23.06 -59.46
CA GLN A 874 24.21 24.05 -59.07
C GLN A 874 23.63 25.09 -58.11
N ASP A 875 22.43 25.61 -58.40
CA ASP A 875 21.73 26.57 -57.55
C ASP A 875 21.44 25.94 -56.17
N LYS A 876 20.92 24.71 -56.11
CA LYS A 876 20.74 23.97 -54.85
C LYS A 876 22.03 23.81 -54.05
N ILE A 877 23.16 23.55 -54.70
CA ILE A 877 24.47 23.41 -54.02
C ILE A 877 24.90 24.74 -53.40
N ARG A 878 24.71 25.85 -54.12
CA ARG A 878 25.00 27.21 -53.61
C ARG A 878 24.03 27.62 -52.49
N ASP A 879 22.75 27.30 -52.61
CA ASP A 879 21.74 27.52 -51.56
C ASP A 879 22.04 26.71 -50.29
N GLU A 880 22.39 25.42 -50.44
CA GLU A 880 22.80 24.54 -49.33
C GLU A 880 24.05 25.11 -48.62
N TYR A 881 25.05 25.57 -49.40
CA TYR A 881 26.25 26.20 -48.85
C TYR A 881 25.94 27.50 -48.11
N ASN A 882 25.12 28.39 -48.68
CA ASN A 882 24.74 29.66 -48.05
C ASN A 882 23.96 29.44 -46.74
N ALA A 883 23.03 28.48 -46.71
CA ALA A 883 22.30 28.10 -45.51
C ALA A 883 23.23 27.50 -44.42
N LEU A 884 24.21 26.69 -44.82
CA LEU A 884 25.22 26.16 -43.91
C LEU A 884 26.15 27.25 -43.37
N GLN A 885 26.52 28.26 -44.16
CA GLN A 885 27.35 29.37 -43.68
C GLN A 885 26.65 30.19 -42.59
N GLU A 886 25.36 30.50 -42.75
CA GLU A 886 24.59 31.16 -41.68
C GLU A 886 24.42 30.25 -40.45
N THR A 887 24.24 28.94 -40.65
CA THR A 887 24.18 27.95 -39.56
C THR A 887 25.51 27.86 -38.79
N ILE A 888 26.65 27.82 -39.48
CA ILE A 888 28.01 27.82 -38.89
C ILE A 888 28.24 29.09 -38.08
N LYS A 889 27.85 30.25 -38.63
CA LYS A 889 27.91 31.56 -37.97
C LYS A 889 27.06 31.61 -36.71
N GLU A 890 25.85 31.06 -36.73
CA GLU A 890 24.99 30.94 -35.55
C GLU A 890 25.61 30.01 -34.49
N LEU A 891 26.03 28.80 -34.86
CA LEU A 891 26.63 27.82 -33.95
C LEU A 891 27.93 28.35 -33.30
N ARG A 892 28.80 29.02 -34.06
CA ARG A 892 29.98 29.73 -33.53
C ARG A 892 29.57 30.85 -32.57
N ALA A 893 28.51 31.61 -32.88
CA ALA A 893 28.00 32.67 -32.02
C ALA A 893 27.29 32.16 -30.75
N ILE A 894 26.84 30.90 -30.71
CA ILE A 894 26.37 30.20 -29.51
C ILE A 894 27.56 29.75 -28.65
N LEU A 895 28.58 29.11 -29.24
CA LEU A 895 29.77 28.67 -28.52
C LEU A 895 30.60 29.81 -27.92
N ALA A 896 30.57 30.99 -28.54
CA ALA A 896 31.26 32.18 -28.04
C ALA A 896 30.55 32.86 -26.85
N ASP A 897 29.28 32.55 -26.59
CA ASP A 897 28.44 33.24 -25.59
C ASP A 897 27.71 32.26 -24.66
N PRO A 898 28.24 32.03 -23.45
CA PRO A 898 27.61 31.15 -22.46
C PRO A 898 26.17 31.54 -22.06
N SER A 899 25.76 32.80 -22.28
CA SER A 899 24.38 33.21 -22.00
C SER A 899 23.38 32.63 -23.00
N LYS A 900 23.78 32.49 -24.27
CA LYS A 900 22.94 31.83 -25.30
C LYS A 900 22.77 30.35 -25.05
N VAL A 901 23.85 29.66 -24.64
CA VAL A 901 23.79 28.25 -24.21
C VAL A 901 22.77 28.09 -23.09
N ARG A 902 22.78 28.97 -22.07
CA ARG A 902 21.79 28.95 -20.98
C ARG A 902 20.37 29.28 -21.43
N SER A 903 20.19 30.20 -22.38
CA SER A 903 18.88 30.49 -22.97
C SER A 903 18.31 29.25 -23.66
N ILE A 904 19.09 28.60 -24.53
CA ILE A 904 18.68 27.38 -25.25
C ILE A 904 18.20 26.29 -24.27
N ILE A 905 18.93 26.06 -23.17
CA ILE A 905 18.50 25.09 -22.13
C ILE A 905 17.19 25.54 -21.48
N ALA A 906 17.06 26.82 -21.13
CA ALA A 906 15.87 27.35 -20.49
C ALA A 906 14.64 27.32 -21.42
N ASP A 907 14.84 27.51 -22.72
CA ASP A 907 13.80 27.53 -23.74
C ASP A 907 13.36 26.09 -24.11
N GLU A 908 14.30 25.16 -24.30
CA GLU A 908 14.00 23.72 -24.47
C GLU A 908 13.28 23.14 -23.23
N LEU A 909 13.72 23.50 -22.01
CA LEU A 909 13.06 23.07 -20.78
C LEU A 909 11.69 23.73 -20.56
N THR A 910 11.48 24.92 -21.12
CA THR A 910 10.17 25.60 -21.15
C THR A 910 9.21 24.84 -22.06
N GLU A 911 9.63 24.48 -23.29
CA GLU A 911 8.81 23.67 -24.22
C GLU A 911 8.45 22.32 -23.58
N LEU A 912 9.42 21.63 -22.97
CA LEU A 912 9.21 20.35 -22.31
C LEU A 912 8.22 20.47 -21.15
N ARG A 913 8.38 21.50 -20.30
CA ARG A 913 7.46 21.81 -19.20
C ARG A 913 6.04 22.04 -19.70
N ASP A 914 5.86 22.82 -20.77
CA ASP A 914 4.53 23.18 -21.27
C ASP A 914 3.85 22.01 -22.01
N LYS A 915 4.62 21.02 -22.47
CA LYS A 915 4.15 19.81 -23.16
C LYS A 915 3.87 18.62 -22.22
N PHE A 916 4.59 18.50 -21.11
CA PHE A 916 4.52 17.33 -20.21
C PHE A 916 4.26 17.67 -18.73
N GLY A 917 4.24 18.94 -18.36
CA GLY A 917 3.93 19.39 -17.01
C GLY A 917 2.47 19.11 -16.66
N ASP A 918 2.24 18.77 -15.39
CA ASP A 918 0.91 18.51 -14.84
C ASP A 918 0.74 19.20 -13.47
N ASP A 919 -0.49 19.17 -12.97
CA ASP A 919 -0.81 19.69 -11.65
C ASP A 919 -0.24 18.80 -10.53
N ARG A 920 0.06 19.44 -9.40
CA ARG A 920 0.52 18.77 -8.17
C ARG A 920 -0.57 17.87 -7.60
N ARG A 921 -0.23 16.61 -7.31
CA ARG A 921 -1.13 15.62 -6.70
C ARG A 921 -1.11 15.71 -5.18
N THR A 922 0.09 15.65 -4.59
CA THR A 922 0.28 15.65 -3.13
C THR A 922 0.01 17.03 -2.53
N LYS A 923 -0.86 17.08 -1.52
CA LYS A 923 -1.22 18.31 -0.81
C LYS A 923 -0.39 18.45 0.46
N ILE A 924 0.18 19.64 0.71
CA ILE A 924 0.94 19.94 1.93
C ILE A 924 0.01 20.66 2.91
N VAL A 925 -0.25 20.03 4.07
CA VAL A 925 -1.07 20.60 5.16
C VAL A 925 -0.19 20.99 6.34
N PRO A 926 -0.57 22.00 7.15
CA PRO A 926 0.12 22.28 8.41
C PRO A 926 0.08 21.04 9.32
N ASP A 927 1.13 20.87 10.14
CA ASP A 927 1.07 19.92 11.25
C ASP A 927 0.29 20.61 12.36
N GLU A 928 -1.02 20.33 12.44
CA GLU A 928 -1.93 20.89 13.46
C GLU A 928 -1.62 20.39 14.90
N GLY A 929 -0.52 19.66 15.06
CA GLY A 929 -0.12 18.97 16.27
C GLY A 929 -0.77 17.60 16.38
N GLU A 930 -0.58 16.94 17.53
CA GLU A 930 -1.54 15.93 17.93
C GLU A 930 -2.80 16.66 18.40
N PHE A 931 -3.92 16.50 17.68
CA PHE A 931 -5.23 16.75 18.28
C PHE A 931 -5.34 15.85 19.52
N ASP A 932 -5.29 16.47 20.69
CA ASP A 932 -5.55 15.77 21.93
C ASP A 932 -7.06 15.47 21.98
N ILE A 933 -7.47 14.41 22.68
CA ILE A 933 -8.89 13.99 22.72
C ILE A 933 -9.82 15.11 23.24
N GLU A 934 -9.24 16.10 23.93
CA GLU A 934 -9.85 17.31 24.47
C GLU A 934 -10.45 18.24 23.40
N ASP A 935 -9.80 18.41 22.25
CA ASP A 935 -10.25 19.35 21.20
C ASP A 935 -11.60 18.94 20.58
N LEU A 936 -12.03 17.70 20.83
CA LEU A 936 -13.30 17.12 20.40
C LEU A 936 -14.39 17.16 21.48
N ILE A 937 -14.08 17.67 22.67
CA ILE A 937 -14.99 17.80 23.82
C ILE A 937 -15.30 19.28 24.03
N ALA A 938 -16.58 19.66 24.12
CA ALA A 938 -16.95 21.03 24.47
C ALA A 938 -16.47 21.38 25.90
N ASP A 939 -15.80 22.53 26.05
CA ASP A 939 -15.26 23.02 27.33
C ASP A 939 -16.37 23.57 28.24
N GLU A 940 -17.23 22.68 28.75
CA GLU A 940 -18.36 23.00 29.64
C GLU A 940 -17.93 23.28 31.09
N ASP A 941 -18.68 24.13 31.79
CA ASP A 941 -18.47 24.45 33.21
C ASP A 941 -18.96 23.33 34.14
N LEU A 942 -18.04 22.83 34.97
CA LEU A 942 -18.20 21.69 35.86
C LEU A 942 -17.97 22.08 37.33
N VAL A 943 -18.88 21.63 38.19
CA VAL A 943 -18.68 21.58 39.64
C VAL A 943 -18.11 20.22 40.02
N ILE A 944 -16.88 20.20 40.54
CA ILE A 944 -16.24 19.01 41.09
C ILE A 944 -16.46 18.97 42.60
N SER A 945 -16.95 17.85 43.11
CA SER A 945 -17.07 17.60 44.55
C SER A 945 -16.28 16.36 44.97
N VAL A 946 -15.48 16.46 46.02
CA VAL A 946 -14.77 15.34 46.68
C VAL A 946 -15.25 15.21 48.11
N SER A 947 -15.68 14.01 48.51
CA SER A 947 -16.07 13.70 49.90
C SER A 947 -14.90 13.26 50.77
N ARG A 948 -15.10 13.29 52.08
CA ARG A 948 -14.12 12.87 53.09
C ARG A 948 -13.73 11.40 52.95
N ASP A 949 -14.71 10.54 52.65
CA ASP A 949 -14.46 9.11 52.36
C ASP A 949 -13.81 8.90 50.97
N GLY A 950 -13.45 9.97 50.26
CA GLY A 950 -12.71 9.91 49.01
C GLY A 950 -13.60 9.58 47.81
N TYR A 951 -14.86 10.03 47.77
CA TYR A 951 -15.69 9.93 46.57
C TYR A 951 -15.65 11.23 45.76
N ILE A 952 -15.29 11.16 44.48
CA ILE A 952 -15.24 12.28 43.54
C ILE A 952 -16.35 12.17 42.48
N LYS A 953 -16.90 13.31 42.07
CA LYS A 953 -17.81 13.43 40.92
C LYS A 953 -17.77 14.82 40.30
N SER A 954 -18.15 14.88 39.03
CA SER A 954 -18.43 16.10 38.28
C SER A 954 -19.94 16.28 38.09
N VAL A 955 -20.41 17.52 38.12
CA VAL A 955 -21.82 17.92 37.93
C VAL A 955 -21.84 19.21 37.10
N PRO A 956 -22.65 19.35 36.03
CA PRO A 956 -22.75 20.61 35.28
C PRO A 956 -23.16 21.79 36.18
N ALA A 957 -22.54 22.95 36.00
CA ALA A 957 -22.71 24.11 36.89
C ALA A 957 -24.18 24.57 37.04
N ASP A 958 -24.94 24.55 35.95
CA ASP A 958 -26.37 24.93 35.88
C ASP A 958 -27.29 24.17 36.87
N THR A 959 -26.83 23.02 37.36
CA THR A 959 -27.57 22.18 38.32
C THR A 959 -27.70 22.84 39.71
N TYR A 960 -26.96 23.94 39.98
CA TYR A 960 -26.91 24.65 41.26
C TYR A 960 -27.59 26.04 41.23
N LYS A 961 -28.90 26.10 40.95
CA LYS A 961 -29.67 27.36 40.94
C LYS A 961 -29.69 28.11 42.29
N ARG A 962 -29.64 29.46 42.22
CA ARG A 962 -29.66 30.40 43.37
C ARG A 962 -30.98 30.34 44.16
N GLN A 963 -30.92 30.60 45.47
CA GLN A 963 -32.10 30.74 46.35
C GLN A 963 -31.94 31.93 47.31
N GLY A 964 -33.02 32.69 47.54
CA GLY A 964 -33.03 33.91 48.36
C GLY A 964 -33.17 33.68 49.87
N ARG A 965 -33.08 34.78 50.65
CA ARG A 965 -33.14 34.78 52.13
C ARG A 965 -34.38 34.06 52.67
N GLY A 966 -34.18 33.15 53.64
CA GLY A 966 -35.23 32.63 54.53
C GLY A 966 -35.53 31.13 54.43
N GLY A 967 -34.93 30.39 53.50
CA GLY A 967 -35.19 28.95 53.33
C GLY A 967 -34.50 28.04 54.37
N ARG A 968 -35.18 26.95 54.76
CA ARG A 968 -34.50 25.76 55.31
C ARG A 968 -33.52 25.22 54.26
N GLY A 969 -32.30 24.89 54.67
CA GLY A 969 -31.23 24.48 53.76
C GLY A 969 -31.59 23.28 52.88
N VAL A 970 -31.13 23.30 51.63
CA VAL A 970 -31.30 22.19 50.68
C VAL A 970 -30.37 21.05 51.10
N LYS A 971 -30.89 19.81 51.21
CA LYS A 971 -30.04 18.63 51.45
C LYS A 971 -29.00 18.51 50.34
N GLY A 972 -27.74 18.32 50.74
CA GLY A 972 -26.63 17.97 49.84
C GLY A 972 -26.79 16.56 49.23
N ALA A 973 -25.74 16.10 48.55
CA ALA A 973 -25.72 14.80 47.88
C ALA A 973 -26.12 13.62 48.78
N GLY A 974 -26.64 12.54 48.18
CA GLY A 974 -26.99 11.29 48.87
C GLY A 974 -25.76 10.49 49.30
N LEU A 975 -25.05 11.01 50.29
CA LEU A 975 -23.84 10.43 50.85
C LEU A 975 -24.16 9.18 51.70
N LYS A 976 -23.13 8.46 52.12
CA LYS A 976 -23.24 7.38 53.11
C LYS A 976 -23.51 8.02 54.49
N GLU A 977 -24.14 7.31 55.43
CA GLU A 977 -24.31 7.83 56.79
C GLU A 977 -22.94 8.21 57.39
N GLY A 978 -22.73 9.50 57.64
CA GLY A 978 -21.49 10.07 58.18
C GLY A 978 -20.49 10.65 57.16
N ASP A 979 -20.66 10.44 55.86
CA ASP A 979 -19.77 11.05 54.84
C ASP A 979 -20.23 12.48 54.47
N ILE A 980 -19.27 13.36 54.20
CA ILE A 980 -19.50 14.79 53.91
C ILE A 980 -18.62 15.28 52.75
N VAL A 981 -19.09 16.29 52.00
CA VAL A 981 -18.27 16.96 50.98
C VAL A 981 -17.17 17.77 51.66
N GLU A 982 -15.91 17.49 51.33
CA GLU A 982 -14.73 18.15 51.91
C GLU A 982 -14.09 19.17 50.94
N HIS A 983 -14.12 18.89 49.64
CA HIS A 983 -13.73 19.83 48.59
C HIS A 983 -14.87 20.05 47.60
N LEU A 984 -15.09 21.31 47.21
CA LEU A 984 -16.01 21.73 46.17
C LEU A 984 -15.32 22.85 45.37
N LEU A 985 -15.22 22.70 44.05
CA LEU A 985 -14.69 23.74 43.16
C LEU A 985 -15.45 23.78 41.83
N THR A 986 -15.40 24.93 41.17
CA THR A 986 -15.85 25.15 39.80
C THR A 986 -14.62 25.16 38.87
N THR A 987 -14.68 24.40 37.80
CA THR A 987 -13.64 24.35 36.74
C THR A 987 -14.31 24.00 35.42
N THR A 988 -13.57 23.73 34.35
CA THR A 988 -14.15 23.33 33.06
C THR A 988 -13.61 21.99 32.58
N ALA A 989 -14.27 21.38 31.59
CA ALA A 989 -13.95 20.04 31.10
C ALA A 989 -12.47 19.84 30.68
N HIS A 990 -11.81 20.89 30.18
CA HIS A 990 -10.40 20.87 29.76
C HIS A 990 -9.38 21.17 30.87
N SER A 991 -9.81 21.59 32.06
CA SER A 991 -8.87 21.88 33.15
C SER A 991 -8.22 20.60 33.70
N TYR A 992 -6.93 20.68 34.02
CA TYR A 992 -6.25 19.70 34.87
C TYR A 992 -6.63 19.89 36.33
N LEU A 993 -6.80 18.78 37.04
CA LEU A 993 -7.00 18.72 38.48
C LEU A 993 -5.82 18.02 39.15
N LEU A 994 -5.23 18.70 40.12
CA LEU A 994 -4.09 18.24 40.91
C LEU A 994 -4.58 17.87 42.31
N LEU A 995 -4.72 16.57 42.55
CA LEU A 995 -5.14 15.97 43.81
C LEU A 995 -3.91 15.77 44.71
N PHE A 996 -3.70 16.66 45.67
CA PHE A 996 -2.63 16.53 46.66
C PHE A 996 -3.06 15.61 47.80
N SER A 997 -2.25 14.61 48.12
CA SER A 997 -2.50 13.74 49.27
C SER A 997 -2.00 14.34 50.58
N ASN A 998 -2.61 13.93 51.69
CA ASN A 998 -2.14 14.20 53.05
C ASN A 998 -0.69 13.72 53.28
N THR A 999 -0.26 12.65 52.59
CA THR A 999 1.10 12.07 52.61
C THR A 999 2.12 12.83 51.75
N GLY A 1000 1.73 13.92 51.09
CA GLY A 1000 2.65 14.77 50.32
C GLY A 1000 2.97 14.26 48.92
N ARG A 1001 2.09 13.45 48.32
CA ARG A 1001 2.08 13.15 46.88
C ARG A 1001 1.10 14.08 46.15
N VAL A 1002 1.18 14.15 44.84
CA VAL A 1002 0.15 14.76 43.99
C VAL A 1002 -0.10 13.92 42.76
N TYR A 1003 -1.37 13.81 42.40
CA TYR A 1003 -1.87 13.07 41.26
C TYR A 1003 -2.58 14.02 40.31
N ARG A 1004 -2.44 13.81 39.00
CA ARG A 1004 -3.06 14.63 37.96
C ARG A 1004 -4.13 13.85 37.21
N ILE A 1005 -5.27 14.49 36.96
CA ILE A 1005 -6.37 14.00 36.12
C ILE A 1005 -7.00 15.16 35.36
N LYS A 1006 -7.56 14.95 34.17
CA LYS A 1006 -8.33 15.97 33.42
C LYS A 1006 -9.77 15.99 33.94
N ALA A 1007 -10.41 17.17 34.02
CA ALA A 1007 -11.73 17.30 34.67
C ALA A 1007 -12.83 16.45 34.00
N HIS A 1008 -12.81 16.30 32.68
CA HIS A 1008 -13.75 15.45 31.94
C HIS A 1008 -13.56 13.93 32.19
N GLU A 1009 -12.40 13.48 32.67
CA GLU A 1009 -12.15 12.07 33.03
C GLU A 1009 -12.87 11.68 34.34
N ILE A 1010 -13.35 12.66 35.12
CA ILE A 1010 -14.17 12.41 36.31
C ILE A 1010 -15.61 12.09 35.87
N PRO A 1011 -16.18 10.95 36.31
CA PRO A 1011 -17.55 10.56 35.95
C PRO A 1011 -18.60 11.61 36.32
N LYS A 1012 -19.32 12.10 35.29
CA LYS A 1012 -20.51 12.96 35.46
C LYS A 1012 -21.60 12.19 36.21
N ARG A 1013 -22.18 12.80 37.25
CA ARG A 1013 -23.24 12.20 38.10
C ARG A 1013 -24.25 13.25 38.53
N ASP A 1014 -25.47 12.83 38.85
CA ASP A 1014 -26.47 13.71 39.43
C ASP A 1014 -26.01 14.32 40.76
N ARG A 1015 -26.54 15.51 41.06
CA ARG A 1015 -26.30 16.21 42.33
C ARG A 1015 -26.60 15.33 43.55
N THR A 1016 -27.65 14.51 43.49
CA THR A 1016 -28.06 13.58 44.56
C THR A 1016 -27.35 12.23 44.53
N ALA A 1017 -26.79 11.80 43.39
CA ALA A 1017 -26.11 10.52 43.27
C ALA A 1017 -24.77 10.49 44.03
N ARG A 1018 -24.32 9.28 44.39
CA ARG A 1018 -22.97 9.05 44.93
C ARG A 1018 -21.93 9.24 43.83
N GLY A 1019 -20.75 9.74 44.22
CA GLY A 1019 -19.59 9.80 43.32
C GLY A 1019 -18.94 8.44 43.13
N THR A 1020 -17.81 8.44 42.43
CA THR A 1020 -16.92 7.28 42.28
C THR A 1020 -15.77 7.42 43.28
N ALA A 1021 -15.30 6.34 43.91
CA ALA A 1021 -14.13 6.41 44.79
C ALA A 1021 -12.90 6.89 43.99
N VAL A 1022 -12.14 7.86 44.53
CA VAL A 1022 -11.00 8.51 43.84
C VAL A 1022 -9.96 7.47 43.43
N VAL A 1023 -9.73 6.43 44.24
CA VAL A 1023 -8.83 5.31 43.94
C VAL A 1023 -9.18 4.51 42.67
N ASN A 1024 -10.43 4.58 42.21
CA ASN A 1024 -10.89 3.96 40.95
C ASN A 1024 -10.76 4.90 39.73
N VAL A 1025 -10.48 6.18 39.99
CA VAL A 1025 -10.41 7.26 39.00
C VAL A 1025 -8.94 7.69 38.79
N VAL A 1026 -8.13 7.57 39.85
CA VAL A 1026 -6.70 7.87 39.91
C VAL A 1026 -6.02 6.78 40.76
N PRO A 1027 -4.85 6.23 40.37
CA PRO A 1027 -4.17 5.17 41.13
C PRO A 1027 -3.46 5.73 42.38
N MET A 1028 -4.24 6.21 43.33
CA MET A 1028 -3.78 6.66 44.64
C MET A 1028 -3.35 5.47 45.52
N ARG A 1029 -2.40 5.70 46.43
CA ARG A 1029 -2.00 4.67 47.41
C ARG A 1029 -3.14 4.43 48.42
N PRO A 1030 -3.30 3.22 48.97
CA PRO A 1030 -4.40 2.91 49.89
C PRO A 1030 -4.52 3.84 51.12
N ASP A 1031 -3.39 4.36 51.62
CA ASP A 1031 -3.34 5.26 52.78
C ASP A 1031 -3.44 6.76 52.43
N ASP A 1032 -3.42 7.11 51.13
CA ASP A 1032 -3.45 8.50 50.68
C ASP A 1032 -4.88 9.05 50.69
N LYS A 1033 -5.11 10.14 51.41
CA LYS A 1033 -6.35 10.91 51.41
C LYS A 1033 -6.14 12.24 50.72
N VAL A 1034 -7.12 12.70 49.92
CA VAL A 1034 -7.06 14.02 49.26
C VAL A 1034 -7.10 15.11 50.34
N ALA A 1035 -6.09 15.98 50.36
CA ALA A 1035 -5.94 17.10 51.30
C ALA A 1035 -6.13 18.47 50.62
N ALA A 1036 -5.91 18.54 49.31
CA ALA A 1036 -6.25 19.69 48.48
C ALA A 1036 -6.50 19.26 47.03
N VAL A 1037 -7.37 20.00 46.35
CA VAL A 1037 -7.56 19.94 44.90
C VAL A 1037 -7.25 21.33 44.35
N ILE A 1038 -6.34 21.40 43.39
CA ILE A 1038 -6.00 22.63 42.66
C ILE A 1038 -6.35 22.39 41.19
N ASP A 1039 -7.16 23.23 40.58
CA ASP A 1039 -7.39 23.21 39.14
C ASP A 1039 -6.44 24.16 38.40
N THR A 1040 -6.13 23.84 37.15
CA THR A 1040 -5.24 24.64 36.31
C THR A 1040 -5.47 24.32 34.84
N ARG A 1041 -5.54 25.34 33.97
CA ARG A 1041 -5.53 25.17 32.51
C ARG A 1041 -4.10 25.27 31.97
N ASP A 1042 -3.35 26.25 32.45
CA ASP A 1042 -1.94 26.46 32.18
C ASP A 1042 -1.14 26.59 33.48
N TYR A 1043 0.12 26.16 33.46
CA TYR A 1043 1.02 26.21 34.61
C TYR A 1043 1.74 27.57 34.79
N GLU A 1044 1.40 28.58 33.98
CA GLU A 1044 2.10 29.87 33.92
C GLU A 1044 1.33 30.99 34.67
N THR A 1045 0.00 30.94 34.70
CA THR A 1045 -0.90 31.88 35.39
C THR A 1045 -0.55 32.03 36.87
N ASN A 1046 -0.10 30.95 37.52
CA ASN A 1046 0.42 30.97 38.88
C ASN A 1046 1.85 30.42 38.91
N ARG A 1047 2.84 31.25 39.26
CA ARG A 1047 4.25 30.85 39.15
C ARG A 1047 4.66 29.76 40.14
N PHE A 1048 4.03 29.71 41.32
CA PHE A 1048 4.39 28.79 42.40
C PHE A 1048 3.16 28.16 43.07
N LEU A 1049 3.37 26.98 43.66
CA LEU A 1049 2.50 26.44 44.70
C LEU A 1049 3.17 26.55 46.06
N LEU A 1050 2.39 27.01 47.05
CA LEU A 1050 2.75 27.04 48.45
C LEU A 1050 2.01 25.91 49.20
N ILE A 1051 2.76 24.93 49.69
CA ILE A 1051 2.26 23.80 50.48
C ILE A 1051 2.49 24.11 51.97
N ALA A 1052 1.48 23.92 52.81
CA ALA A 1052 1.54 24.07 54.26
C ALA A 1052 1.16 22.78 54.99
N THR A 1053 1.96 22.40 56.00
CA THR A 1053 1.78 21.17 56.78
C THR A 1053 1.20 21.43 58.17
N ARG A 1054 0.64 20.38 58.78
CA ARG A 1054 0.00 20.43 60.10
C ARG A 1054 0.93 20.89 61.20
N LYS A 1055 2.21 20.48 61.18
CA LYS A 1055 3.24 20.90 62.15
C LYS A 1055 3.85 22.28 61.86
N GLY A 1056 3.32 23.04 60.90
CA GLY A 1056 3.72 24.43 60.66
C GLY A 1056 4.91 24.61 59.70
N MET A 1057 5.26 23.57 58.92
CA MET A 1057 6.18 23.72 57.80
C MET A 1057 5.45 24.34 56.60
N VAL A 1058 6.19 25.11 55.80
CA VAL A 1058 5.77 25.63 54.51
C VAL A 1058 6.83 25.36 53.45
N LYS A 1059 6.39 25.03 52.24
CA LYS A 1059 7.28 24.92 51.08
C LYS A 1059 6.70 25.67 49.89
N LYS A 1060 7.58 26.34 49.16
CA LYS A 1060 7.29 26.89 47.83
C LYS A 1060 7.97 26.05 46.76
N THR A 1061 7.24 25.68 45.71
CA THR A 1061 7.75 24.93 44.55
C THR A 1061 7.18 25.57 43.27
N LEU A 1062 7.94 25.54 42.16
CA LEU A 1062 7.48 26.08 40.87
C LEU A 1062 6.25 25.29 40.38
N PHE A 1063 5.21 25.96 39.88
CA PHE A 1063 3.97 25.25 39.53
C PHE A 1063 4.19 24.21 38.41
N ARG A 1064 4.98 24.56 37.39
CA ARG A 1064 5.41 23.66 36.32
C ARG A 1064 6.17 22.38 36.76
N GLU A 1065 6.69 22.28 38.00
CA GLU A 1065 7.23 20.99 38.48
C GLU A 1065 6.14 19.92 38.65
N TYR A 1066 4.86 20.33 38.64
CA TYR A 1066 3.68 19.49 38.72
C TYR A 1066 3.03 19.21 37.36
N ASP A 1067 3.62 19.69 36.26
CA ASP A 1067 3.32 19.21 34.92
C ASP A 1067 3.98 17.85 34.71
N SER A 1068 3.18 16.79 34.76
CA SER A 1068 3.69 15.42 34.60
C SER A 1068 2.60 14.46 34.11
N SER A 1069 2.93 13.69 33.08
CA SER A 1069 2.11 12.60 32.53
C SER A 1069 2.09 11.32 33.39
N ARG A 1070 2.82 11.29 34.52
CA ARG A 1070 2.93 10.10 35.39
C ARG A 1070 1.64 9.86 36.19
N LYS A 1071 0.82 8.90 35.73
CA LYS A 1071 -0.46 8.52 36.38
C LYS A 1071 -0.30 8.04 37.83
N GLU A 1072 0.81 7.40 38.20
CA GLU A 1072 1.13 6.94 39.56
C GLU A 1072 1.33 8.06 40.61
N GLY A 1073 1.27 9.32 40.18
CA GLY A 1073 1.52 10.49 41.01
C GLY A 1073 3.01 10.73 41.29
N ILE A 1074 3.31 11.96 41.66
CA ILE A 1074 4.66 12.47 41.93
C ILE A 1074 4.76 12.93 43.38
N ILE A 1075 5.96 12.93 43.94
CA ILE A 1075 6.19 13.50 45.28
C ILE A 1075 5.99 15.01 45.18
N ALA A 1076 5.17 15.58 46.07
CA ALA A 1076 4.99 17.02 46.20
C ALA A 1076 5.81 17.61 47.36
N LEU A 1077 6.00 16.87 48.45
CA LEU A 1077 6.84 17.23 49.60
C LEU A 1077 7.19 15.98 50.43
N ASN A 1078 8.44 15.89 50.92
CA ASN A 1078 8.81 14.88 51.91
C ASN A 1078 8.42 15.35 53.32
N LEU A 1079 7.43 14.71 53.92
CA LEU A 1079 6.95 14.98 55.29
C LEU A 1079 7.92 14.46 56.35
N LYS A 1080 7.76 14.96 57.58
CA LYS A 1080 8.36 14.38 58.79
C LYS A 1080 7.34 13.46 59.46
N ASP A 1081 7.80 12.50 60.26
CA ASP A 1081 6.94 11.55 60.96
C ASP A 1081 5.78 12.23 61.71
N GLY A 1082 4.56 11.78 61.44
CA GLY A 1082 3.32 12.33 62.00
C GLY A 1082 2.98 13.77 61.60
N ASP A 1083 3.59 14.31 60.54
CA ASP A 1083 3.14 15.53 59.85
C ASP A 1083 2.28 15.17 58.63
N GLU A 1084 1.43 16.09 58.18
CA GLU A 1084 0.56 15.89 57.00
C GLU A 1084 0.34 17.22 56.25
N VAL A 1085 0.08 17.15 54.94
CA VAL A 1085 -0.33 18.32 54.15
C VAL A 1085 -1.74 18.75 54.55
N VAL A 1086 -1.93 20.03 54.85
CA VAL A 1086 -3.23 20.59 55.29
C VAL A 1086 -3.83 21.53 54.24
N ARG A 1087 -2.99 22.33 53.57
CA ARG A 1087 -3.41 23.21 52.47
C ARG A 1087 -2.31 23.36 51.43
N VAL A 1088 -2.75 23.52 50.18
CA VAL A 1088 -1.95 23.98 49.04
C VAL A 1088 -2.61 25.25 48.53
N GLN A 1089 -1.82 26.26 48.18
CA GLN A 1089 -2.30 27.53 47.64
C GLN A 1089 -1.45 27.93 46.43
N PRO A 1090 -2.05 28.32 45.29
CA PRO A 1090 -1.31 28.94 44.20
C PRO A 1090 -0.88 30.38 44.58
N THR A 1091 0.26 30.84 44.04
CA THR A 1091 0.80 32.17 44.34
C THR A 1091 1.77 32.67 43.27
N SER A 1092 1.87 33.99 43.06
CA SER A 1092 2.75 34.59 42.04
C SER A 1092 4.19 34.83 42.53
N GLY A 1093 4.41 34.89 43.85
CA GLY A 1093 5.73 35.06 44.47
C GLY A 1093 5.94 36.38 45.22
N LYS A 1094 4.91 37.24 45.28
CA LYS A 1094 4.96 38.63 45.76
C LYS A 1094 4.05 38.88 46.98
N GLU A 1095 3.19 37.92 47.29
CA GLU A 1095 2.12 37.99 48.28
C GLU A 1095 2.64 37.81 49.72
N ASP A 1096 1.77 38.02 50.73
CA ASP A 1096 2.05 37.53 52.09
C ASP A 1096 1.39 36.17 52.35
N VAL A 1097 2.10 35.29 53.04
CA VAL A 1097 1.55 34.05 53.58
C VAL A 1097 0.98 34.30 54.96
N LEU A 1098 -0.27 33.87 55.19
CA LEU A 1098 -0.87 33.79 56.52
C LEU A 1098 -1.17 32.34 56.88
N LEU A 1099 -0.57 31.87 57.98
CA LEU A 1099 -0.90 30.58 58.61
C LEU A 1099 -1.74 30.82 59.85
N LEU A 1100 -2.79 30.02 60.04
CA LEU A 1100 -3.67 30.06 61.21
C LEU A 1100 -3.66 28.69 61.91
N SER A 1101 -3.51 28.70 63.23
CA SER A 1101 -3.48 27.52 64.08
C SER A 1101 -4.82 27.23 64.77
N ARG A 1102 -5.02 25.96 65.11
CA ARG A 1102 -6.19 25.40 65.81
C ARG A 1102 -6.47 26.13 67.12
N LEU A 1103 -5.43 26.50 67.86
CA LEU A 1103 -5.50 27.25 69.13
C LEU A 1103 -5.53 28.78 68.95
N GLY A 1104 -5.72 29.29 67.73
CA GLY A 1104 -6.00 30.70 67.48
C GLY A 1104 -4.76 31.60 67.41
N LYS A 1105 -3.59 31.05 67.03
CA LYS A 1105 -2.43 31.85 66.62
C LYS A 1105 -2.44 32.06 65.11
N ALA A 1106 -2.07 33.25 64.64
CA ALA A 1106 -1.77 33.48 63.24
C ALA A 1106 -0.40 34.12 63.06
N ILE A 1107 0.34 33.74 62.01
CA ILE A 1107 1.54 34.44 61.58
C ILE A 1107 1.35 34.90 60.14
N ARG A 1108 1.74 36.15 59.85
CA ARG A 1108 1.77 36.74 58.51
C ARG A 1108 3.20 37.11 58.18
N PHE A 1109 3.72 36.62 57.06
CA PHE A 1109 5.08 36.93 56.59
C PHE A 1109 5.09 37.01 55.06
N LYS A 1110 5.99 37.83 54.50
CA LYS A 1110 6.16 37.89 53.04
C LYS A 1110 6.63 36.54 52.49
N GLU A 1111 6.10 36.16 51.34
CA GLU A 1111 6.40 34.88 50.70
C GLU A 1111 7.84 34.80 50.13
N ASP A 1112 8.50 35.94 49.92
CA ASP A 1112 9.93 36.04 49.57
C ASP A 1112 10.85 35.39 50.63
N HIS A 1113 10.45 35.38 51.90
CA HIS A 1113 11.15 34.70 53.00
C HIS A 1113 11.16 33.16 52.87
N VAL A 1114 10.38 32.60 51.94
CA VAL A 1114 10.38 31.17 51.58
C VAL A 1114 10.96 31.04 50.17
N ARG A 1115 12.22 30.61 50.07
CA ARG A 1115 12.84 30.34 48.76
C ARG A 1115 12.09 29.22 48.02
N PRO A 1116 11.99 29.26 46.68
CA PRO A 1116 11.59 28.09 45.90
C PRO A 1116 12.49 26.89 46.20
N MET A 1117 11.89 25.70 46.25
CA MET A 1117 12.54 24.42 46.50
C MET A 1117 11.90 23.35 45.62
N GLY A 1118 12.69 22.38 45.19
CA GLY A 1118 12.18 21.25 44.41
C GLY A 1118 11.18 20.36 45.17
N ARG A 1119 10.40 19.60 44.41
CA ARG A 1119 9.41 18.62 44.89
C ARG A 1119 9.83 17.70 46.05
N THR A 1120 11.06 17.22 46.11
CA THR A 1120 11.52 16.30 47.17
C THR A 1120 11.93 16.98 48.48
N ALA A 1121 12.00 18.31 48.55
CA ALA A 1121 12.36 19.02 49.78
C ALA A 1121 11.22 19.02 50.83
N THR A 1122 11.57 19.09 52.11
CA THR A 1122 10.67 19.16 53.28
C THR A 1122 10.14 20.57 53.59
N GLY A 1123 10.73 21.62 52.99
CA GLY A 1123 10.34 23.01 53.25
C GLY A 1123 11.02 23.68 54.45
N VAL A 1124 10.50 24.83 54.88
CA VAL A 1124 11.00 25.63 56.01
C VAL A 1124 9.93 25.82 57.08
N ILE A 1125 10.33 26.15 58.32
CA ILE A 1125 9.36 26.49 59.37
C ILE A 1125 8.65 27.81 59.01
N GLY A 1126 7.33 27.76 58.88
CA GLY A 1126 6.44 28.91 58.67
C GLY A 1126 5.91 29.48 59.98
N ILE A 1127 5.46 28.62 60.91
CA ILE A 1127 5.02 28.99 62.26
C ILE A 1127 5.59 28.01 63.30
N ARG A 1128 5.97 28.50 64.49
CA ARG A 1128 6.27 27.66 65.66
C ARG A 1128 4.99 27.48 66.49
N LEU A 1129 4.46 26.26 66.47
CA LEU A 1129 3.29 25.85 67.22
C LEU A 1129 3.63 25.55 68.70
N ALA A 1130 2.59 25.51 69.54
CA ALA A 1130 2.67 24.94 70.87
C ALA A 1130 2.38 23.43 70.81
N GLU A 1131 2.62 22.73 71.93
CA GLU A 1131 2.13 21.37 72.14
C GLU A 1131 0.59 21.32 71.96
N ASP A 1132 0.09 20.26 71.33
CA ASP A 1132 -1.30 20.08 70.87
C ASP A 1132 -1.90 21.14 69.90
N ASP A 1133 -1.10 22.10 69.41
CA ASP A 1133 -1.52 23.04 68.35
C ASP A 1133 -1.16 22.50 66.96
N ALA A 1134 -1.91 22.93 65.95
CA ALA A 1134 -1.83 22.47 64.56
C ALA A 1134 -2.21 23.58 63.59
N VAL A 1135 -1.59 23.68 62.42
CA VAL A 1135 -2.10 24.55 61.34
C VAL A 1135 -3.44 24.01 60.84
N VAL A 1136 -4.45 24.88 60.72
CA VAL A 1136 -5.80 24.55 60.21
C VAL A 1136 -6.16 25.34 58.96
N ALA A 1137 -5.46 26.45 58.67
CA ALA A 1137 -5.60 27.16 57.41
C ALA A 1137 -4.27 27.82 56.98
N CYS A 1138 -4.06 27.84 55.68
CA CYS A 1138 -3.04 28.64 55.00
C CYS A 1138 -3.75 29.49 53.95
N ALA A 1139 -3.45 30.78 53.90
CA ALA A 1139 -4.01 31.71 52.93
C ALA A 1139 -2.92 32.62 52.37
N VAL A 1140 -3.03 32.95 51.08
CA VAL A 1140 -2.14 33.87 50.36
C VAL A 1140 -2.87 35.22 50.25
N ILE A 1141 -2.21 36.30 50.66
CA ILE A 1141 -2.78 37.64 50.73
C ILE A 1141 -2.22 38.50 49.59
N SER A 1142 -3.06 38.74 48.58
CA SER A 1142 -2.82 39.69 47.49
C SER A 1142 -3.39 41.09 47.76
N ASP A 1143 -4.53 41.20 48.48
CA ASP A 1143 -5.16 42.47 48.87
C ASP A 1143 -5.41 42.56 50.39
N GLU A 1144 -4.90 43.60 51.02
CA GLU A 1144 -5.07 43.87 52.46
C GLU A 1144 -6.46 44.40 52.84
N LYS A 1145 -7.28 44.83 51.86
CA LYS A 1145 -8.64 45.35 52.09
C LYS A 1145 -9.66 44.25 52.38
N ARG A 1146 -9.37 42.99 52.00
CA ARG A 1146 -10.20 41.80 52.30
C ARG A 1146 -10.07 41.42 53.78
N ASP A 1147 -11.02 40.61 54.26
CA ASP A 1147 -11.02 40.10 55.64
C ASP A 1147 -10.61 38.63 55.69
N LEU A 1148 -9.94 38.22 56.77
CA LEU A 1148 -9.89 36.82 57.17
C LEU A 1148 -11.20 36.47 57.89
N PHE A 1149 -12.04 35.63 57.27
CA PHE A 1149 -13.10 34.93 57.99
C PHE A 1149 -12.53 33.68 58.66
N LEU A 1150 -12.82 33.47 59.94
CA LEU A 1150 -12.49 32.24 60.66
C LEU A 1150 -13.72 31.70 61.39
N VAL A 1151 -13.77 30.37 61.57
CA VAL A 1151 -14.87 29.66 62.24
C VAL A 1151 -14.36 28.60 63.21
N THR A 1152 -15.01 28.50 64.38
CA THR A 1152 -14.73 27.50 65.41
C THR A 1152 -15.65 26.28 65.29
N GLN A 1153 -15.23 25.18 65.93
CA GLN A 1153 -15.92 23.89 65.92
C GLN A 1153 -17.40 23.98 66.33
N PHE A 1154 -17.76 24.90 67.23
CA PHE A 1154 -19.13 25.09 67.71
C PHE A 1154 -19.88 26.24 67.04
N GLY A 1155 -19.50 26.61 65.80
CA GLY A 1155 -20.30 27.51 64.95
C GLY A 1155 -20.16 28.99 65.28
N TYR A 1156 -19.08 29.41 65.96
CA TYR A 1156 -18.76 30.82 66.15
C TYR A 1156 -17.77 31.29 65.08
N GLY A 1157 -18.04 32.42 64.44
CA GLY A 1157 -17.18 32.97 63.40
C GLY A 1157 -17.15 34.49 63.39
N LYS A 1158 -16.10 35.04 62.76
CA LYS A 1158 -15.92 36.48 62.57
C LYS A 1158 -15.09 36.77 61.35
N ARG A 1159 -15.22 37.99 60.83
CA ARG A 1159 -14.26 38.60 59.90
C ARG A 1159 -13.27 39.48 60.66
N THR A 1160 -11.99 39.43 60.33
CA THR A 1160 -10.95 40.33 60.88
C THR A 1160 -10.19 40.94 59.71
N LYS A 1161 -9.92 42.25 59.70
CA LYS A 1161 -9.20 42.89 58.60
C LYS A 1161 -7.81 42.27 58.44
N LEU A 1162 -7.36 42.00 57.22
CA LEU A 1162 -6.03 41.42 56.99
C LEU A 1162 -4.90 42.37 57.44
N GLY A 1163 -5.10 43.68 57.31
CA GLY A 1163 -4.21 44.72 57.86
C GLY A 1163 -4.03 44.67 59.39
N ASP A 1164 -4.98 44.11 60.15
CA ASP A 1164 -4.83 43.98 61.62
C ASP A 1164 -3.73 42.98 61.99
N PHE A 1165 -3.39 42.03 61.10
CA PHE A 1165 -2.34 41.02 61.31
C PHE A 1165 -0.98 41.60 60.88
N PRO A 1166 -0.08 41.95 61.82
CA PRO A 1166 1.20 42.56 61.48
C PRO A 1166 2.12 41.57 60.78
N ARG A 1167 2.81 42.03 59.73
CA ARG A 1167 3.92 41.29 59.12
C ARG A 1167 5.01 41.01 60.16
N LYS A 1168 5.47 39.77 60.23
CA LYS A 1168 6.57 39.28 61.08
C LYS A 1168 7.51 38.40 60.25
N GLY A 1169 8.67 38.03 60.80
CA GLY A 1169 9.51 36.99 60.21
C GLY A 1169 8.84 35.60 60.33
N ARG A 1170 9.07 34.72 59.35
CA ARG A 1170 8.61 33.33 59.40
C ARG A 1170 9.22 32.57 60.59
N GLY A 1171 8.52 31.56 61.10
CA GLY A 1171 8.98 30.73 62.22
C GLY A 1171 8.85 31.38 63.60
N GLY A 1172 8.11 32.49 63.73
CA GLY A 1172 7.66 33.02 65.03
C GLY A 1172 6.50 32.21 65.62
N LYS A 1173 6.12 32.51 66.88
CA LYS A 1173 4.95 31.90 67.57
C LYS A 1173 3.58 32.46 67.13
N GLY A 1174 3.57 33.40 66.17
CA GLY A 1174 2.37 34.12 65.74
C GLY A 1174 1.79 35.11 66.76
N VAL A 1175 0.82 35.90 66.32
CA VAL A 1175 -0.04 36.76 67.13
C VAL A 1175 -1.37 36.06 67.44
N ILE A 1176 -2.13 36.55 68.42
CA ILE A 1176 -3.50 36.06 68.66
C ILE A 1176 -4.40 36.47 67.49
N ALA A 1177 -5.11 35.49 66.92
CA ALA A 1177 -6.08 35.62 65.84
C ALA A 1177 -7.54 35.44 66.31
N ALA A 1178 -7.73 34.70 67.41
CA ALA A 1178 -8.94 34.65 68.22
C ALA A 1178 -8.55 34.18 69.64
N LYS A 1179 -9.12 34.76 70.70
CA LYS A 1179 -9.01 34.21 72.06
C LYS A 1179 -10.09 33.14 72.22
N LEU A 1180 -9.68 31.88 72.37
CA LEU A 1180 -10.59 30.74 72.47
C LEU A 1180 -11.01 30.49 73.92
N THR A 1181 -12.21 29.92 74.10
CA THR A 1181 -12.74 29.47 75.39
C THR A 1181 -13.33 28.06 75.22
N LYS A 1182 -13.33 27.24 76.28
CA LYS A 1182 -13.84 25.86 76.22
C LYS A 1182 -15.23 25.75 75.54
N PRO A 1183 -16.24 26.61 75.84
CA PRO A 1183 -17.56 26.53 75.20
C PRO A 1183 -17.62 26.94 73.73
N ARG A 1184 -16.58 27.57 73.17
CA ARG A 1184 -16.53 28.00 71.76
C ARG A 1184 -15.68 27.10 70.87
N GLY A 1185 -14.81 26.28 71.48
CA GLY A 1185 -14.02 25.26 70.79
C GLY A 1185 -12.83 25.79 69.99
N PRO A 1186 -12.03 24.89 69.39
CA PRO A 1186 -10.91 25.23 68.51
C PRO A 1186 -11.38 25.84 67.18
N ILE A 1187 -10.46 26.51 66.47
CA ILE A 1187 -10.68 26.90 65.07
C ILE A 1187 -10.66 25.65 64.19
N VAL A 1188 -11.64 25.53 63.28
CA VAL A 1188 -11.72 24.43 62.30
C VAL A 1188 -11.30 24.88 60.90
N GLY A 1189 -11.53 26.13 60.55
CA GLY A 1189 -11.09 26.65 59.26
C GLY A 1189 -11.17 28.17 59.14
N ALA A 1190 -10.58 28.68 58.06
CA ALA A 1190 -10.61 30.08 57.69
C ALA A 1190 -10.46 30.25 56.18
N VAL A 1191 -11.05 31.32 55.64
CA VAL A 1191 -10.93 31.76 54.24
C VAL A 1191 -10.76 33.28 54.20
N ILE A 1192 -10.09 33.78 53.16
CA ILE A 1192 -10.12 35.22 52.86
C ILE A 1192 -11.42 35.51 52.12
N VAL A 1193 -12.16 36.54 52.55
CA VAL A 1193 -13.46 36.89 51.98
C VAL A 1193 -13.63 38.42 51.85
N GLY A 1194 -14.18 38.85 50.73
CA GLY A 1194 -14.66 40.20 50.50
C GLY A 1194 -15.99 40.51 51.21
N PRO A 1195 -16.50 41.75 51.14
CA PRO A 1195 -17.85 42.06 51.61
C PRO A 1195 -18.94 41.41 50.75
N ASP A 1196 -18.70 41.25 49.45
CA ASP A 1196 -19.71 40.81 48.49
C ASP A 1196 -19.59 39.35 48.02
N GLU A 1197 -18.44 38.72 48.27
CA GLU A 1197 -18.23 37.29 48.05
C GLU A 1197 -19.05 36.42 49.01
N GLU A 1198 -19.25 35.16 48.64
CA GLU A 1198 -19.98 34.18 49.45
C GLU A 1198 -19.08 33.00 49.82
N PHE A 1199 -19.42 32.28 50.88
CA PHE A 1199 -18.72 31.07 51.32
C PHE A 1199 -19.73 30.05 51.86
N PHE A 1200 -19.37 28.77 51.77
CA PHE A 1200 -20.10 27.68 52.40
C PHE A 1200 -19.52 27.37 53.77
N LEU A 1201 -20.41 27.16 54.76
CA LEU A 1201 -20.14 26.44 56.00
C LEU A 1201 -20.77 25.06 55.91
N ILE A 1202 -20.03 24.03 56.32
CA ILE A 1202 -20.50 22.65 56.34
C ILE A 1202 -20.41 22.12 57.78
N SER A 1203 -21.41 21.38 58.23
CA SER A 1203 -21.41 20.66 59.51
C SER A 1203 -21.09 19.17 59.36
N SER A 1204 -20.80 18.52 60.48
CA SER A 1204 -20.50 17.08 60.55
C SER A 1204 -21.69 16.17 60.23
N ASP A 1205 -22.92 16.69 60.23
CA ASP A 1205 -24.15 16.01 59.79
C ASP A 1205 -24.58 16.38 58.36
N GLY A 1206 -23.71 17.08 57.60
CA GLY A 1206 -23.91 17.35 56.17
C GLY A 1206 -24.80 18.55 55.84
N VAL A 1207 -25.16 19.40 56.81
CA VAL A 1207 -25.86 20.66 56.52
C VAL A 1207 -24.88 21.67 55.91
N VAL A 1208 -25.20 22.15 54.71
CA VAL A 1208 -24.43 23.17 54.00
C VAL A 1208 -25.17 24.51 54.05
N ILE A 1209 -24.53 25.55 54.55
CA ILE A 1209 -25.06 26.92 54.60
C ILE A 1209 -24.19 27.83 53.74
N ARG A 1210 -24.79 28.46 52.72
CA ARG A 1210 -24.17 29.53 51.91
C ARG A 1210 -24.37 30.87 52.62
N MET A 1211 -23.30 31.61 52.89
CA MET A 1211 -23.31 32.91 53.55
C MET A 1211 -22.51 33.95 52.77
N LYS A 1212 -23.06 35.16 52.64
CA LYS A 1212 -22.35 36.32 52.08
C LYS A 1212 -21.40 36.92 53.12
N GLY A 1213 -20.19 37.31 52.74
CA GLY A 1213 -19.16 37.87 53.63
C GLY A 1213 -19.68 38.98 54.52
N SER A 1214 -20.38 39.96 53.93
CA SER A 1214 -21.07 41.06 54.62
C SER A 1214 -22.02 40.66 55.75
N SER A 1215 -22.59 39.45 55.74
CA SER A 1215 -23.49 38.96 56.80
C SER A 1215 -22.79 38.63 58.12
N VAL A 1216 -21.46 38.46 58.13
CA VAL A 1216 -20.69 38.18 59.34
C VAL A 1216 -20.09 39.47 59.91
N SER A 1217 -20.22 39.67 61.23
CA SER A 1217 -19.62 40.81 61.94
C SER A 1217 -18.10 40.87 61.76
N ARG A 1218 -17.60 42.06 61.41
CA ARG A 1218 -16.17 42.39 61.39
C ARG A 1218 -15.73 42.76 62.82
N GLN A 1219 -14.76 42.06 63.37
CA GLN A 1219 -14.30 42.19 64.76
C GLN A 1219 -12.76 42.12 64.85
N GLY A 1220 -12.20 42.74 65.89
CA GLY A 1220 -10.74 42.74 66.11
C GLY A 1220 -10.15 41.35 66.40
N ARG A 1221 -8.83 41.23 66.23
CA ARG A 1221 -8.06 39.99 66.44
C ARG A 1221 -8.37 39.21 67.73
N PRO A 1222 -8.42 39.76 68.95
CA PRO A 1222 -8.64 38.94 70.15
C PRO A 1222 -10.07 38.39 70.29
N ALA A 1223 -11.07 38.93 69.59
CA ALA A 1223 -12.45 38.44 69.68
C ALA A 1223 -12.62 37.04 69.07
N THR A 1224 -13.51 36.22 69.62
CA THR A 1224 -13.82 34.87 69.10
C THR A 1224 -14.92 34.85 68.04
N GLY A 1225 -15.72 35.93 67.92
CA GLY A 1225 -16.79 36.04 66.94
C GLY A 1225 -18.22 35.88 67.46
N VAL A 1226 -19.17 35.92 66.52
CA VAL A 1226 -20.62 35.73 66.74
C VAL A 1226 -21.03 34.33 66.27
N ARG A 1227 -22.22 33.86 66.66
CA ARG A 1227 -22.71 32.56 66.17
C ARG A 1227 -23.12 32.71 64.69
N VAL A 1228 -22.46 31.95 63.81
CA VAL A 1228 -22.71 31.92 62.36
C VAL A 1228 -23.44 30.66 61.93
N MET A 1229 -23.36 29.58 62.72
CA MET A 1229 -24.10 28.35 62.50
C MET A 1229 -24.74 27.88 63.81
N ASN A 1230 -26.04 27.59 63.77
CA ASN A 1230 -26.71 26.85 64.83
C ASN A 1230 -26.47 25.37 64.58
N LEU A 1231 -25.98 24.68 65.60
CA LEU A 1231 -25.61 23.27 65.58
C LEU A 1231 -26.42 22.54 66.64
N SER A 1232 -26.91 21.35 66.30
CA SER A 1232 -27.52 20.41 67.24
C SER A 1232 -26.47 19.84 68.21
N GLU A 1233 -26.93 19.27 69.32
CA GLU A 1233 -26.04 18.59 70.26
C GLU A 1233 -25.28 17.44 69.58
N GLY A 1234 -23.96 17.34 69.84
CA GLY A 1234 -23.06 16.40 69.14
C GLY A 1234 -22.60 16.84 67.74
N VAL A 1235 -23.20 17.85 67.11
CA VAL A 1235 -22.84 18.32 65.77
C VAL A 1235 -21.80 19.45 65.85
N SER A 1236 -20.84 19.44 64.91
CA SER A 1236 -19.78 20.46 64.81
C SER A 1236 -19.66 21.03 63.39
N VAL A 1237 -19.07 22.22 63.24
CA VAL A 1237 -18.60 22.70 61.92
C VAL A 1237 -17.47 21.79 61.46
N SER A 1238 -17.54 21.29 60.23
CA SER A 1238 -16.58 20.38 59.62
C SER A 1238 -15.63 21.08 58.65
N SER A 1239 -16.13 22.03 57.84
CA SER A 1239 -15.30 22.77 56.87
C SER A 1239 -15.90 24.14 56.50
N VAL A 1240 -15.08 24.96 55.81
CA VAL A 1240 -15.45 26.22 55.18
C VAL A 1240 -14.77 26.34 53.82
N ALA A 1241 -15.50 26.78 52.79
CA ALA A 1241 -15.00 26.95 51.44
C ALA A 1241 -15.55 28.24 50.81
N LEU A 1242 -14.73 28.98 50.05
CA LEU A 1242 -15.18 30.17 49.32
C LEU A 1242 -16.03 29.76 48.09
N VAL A 1243 -17.05 30.55 47.76
CA VAL A 1243 -17.75 30.43 46.47
C VAL A 1243 -16.97 31.25 45.45
N ILE A 1244 -16.42 30.58 44.44
CA ILE A 1244 -15.85 31.24 43.26
C ILE A 1244 -17.03 31.75 42.43
N GLY A 1245 -16.99 33.01 42.00
CA GLY A 1245 -18.02 33.64 41.17
C GLY A 1245 -17.42 34.11 39.85
N ASP A 1246 -18.24 34.12 38.80
CA ASP A 1246 -17.81 34.46 37.44
C ASP A 1246 -17.41 35.94 37.29
N GLU A 1247 -16.12 36.19 37.10
CA GLU A 1247 -15.61 37.49 36.62
C GLU A 1247 -15.51 37.55 35.07
N ARG A 1248 -16.00 36.52 34.36
CA ARG A 1248 -15.84 36.35 32.90
C ARG A 1248 -16.88 37.07 32.02
N GLU A 1249 -17.95 37.67 32.57
CA GLU A 1249 -19.02 38.28 31.76
C GLU A 1249 -18.70 39.66 31.13
N ASN A 1250 -17.58 40.31 31.47
CA ASN A 1250 -17.25 41.67 31.00
C ASN A 1250 -16.09 41.74 29.98
N GLY A 1251 -15.73 40.63 29.32
CA GLY A 1251 -14.50 40.51 28.53
C GLY A 1251 -14.63 40.30 27.01
N GLN A 1252 -15.83 40.18 26.44
CA GLN A 1252 -15.98 39.93 25.00
C GLN A 1252 -15.93 41.22 24.17
N GLY A 1253 -14.74 41.56 23.66
CA GLY A 1253 -14.57 42.69 22.74
C GLY A 1253 -13.17 42.85 22.16
N LYS A 1254 -12.99 42.33 20.92
CA LYS A 1254 -11.83 42.45 20.01
C LYS A 1254 -10.62 41.54 20.25
N LEU A 1255 -10.40 40.66 19.26
CA LEU A 1255 -9.16 40.23 18.59
C LEU A 1255 -9.66 39.31 17.45
N ALA A 1256 -9.41 39.48 16.15
CA ALA A 1256 -8.24 40.02 15.41
C ALA A 1256 -6.99 39.17 15.59
#